data_AF-A0A929FB53-F1
#
_entry.id   AF-A0A929FB53-F1
#
_cell.length_a   1.000
_cell.length_b   1.000
_cell.length_c   1.000
_cell.angle_alpha   90.00
_cell.angle_beta   90.00
_cell.angle_gamma   90.00
#
_symmetry.space_group_name_H-M   'P 1'
#
loop_
_entity.id
_entity.type
_entity.pdbx_description
1 polymer ?
#
loop_
_entity_poly.entity_id
_entity_poly.type
_entity_poly.pdbx_seq_one_letter_code
_entity_poly.pdbx_strand_id
1 'polypeptide(L)'
;MLHSLFATSYALAAILGGFVLAAPGFASSSSLMDTDALENDSRSHQSVEGLGGQRLALTETDPAHVAEPPGLDIRPGNGAISPFLELAMQEELNNLMGRFEGALLHNYASAQPAELALGSLKTDEGSLSASLGGAGLATPLTHPALETAQQTLEDWPELIAQRDYSSARQRWLEARRALWNAFPVDQSLAQAEVRAMWLDRGTIVRAGSEAGLEDVFDRLAEAGINTVFFEAINAGYPIYPSRIAPQQNPLTRHWDPLEAAVRLGKERGIEVHAWVWLFAAGNRRHNALLNLPANYPGPLINANRGWAAYDRQGRIVPVGQDKPFLDPANPEVRSYLMRMLQELTNNYDVDGVQFDYVRYPFQDPGADRTYGYGTAARLRFRDMTGLDPAVLSPRNNASLSSYEQRRQRQLWQRWTDFRVEQVSSFVAEASQMLRQQKPGITISAAVFAKPTHERVQKIQQDWETWAKRGDVDWIVLMSYAMDTNRFEELIHPWVLNASYGSTLIIPGIRLLNLPDMAAFDQIQTLRDLPVSGYALFAADNLERGIQTLLNATQGDAEVSHSLPQQQPFDTAAERYQALQREWSWLLSNGQLLMNEQRLAQWASDVNELGEQLADLAEEPSHRKLEEVRSQLDQLDRVITADLSVKSQQNQYRLQTWQHRLTTIEHLLAYGEKRFIP
;
A
#
# COMPACT_ATOMS: atom_id res chain seq x y z
N MET A 1 -13.96 -40.14 43.41
CA MET A 1 -14.14 -40.63 44.80
C MET A 1 -12.89 -40.21 45.56
N LEU A 2 -12.84 -39.82 46.84
CA LEU A 2 -13.73 -39.57 47.99
C LEU A 2 -12.78 -39.81 49.20
N HIS A 3 -12.92 -39.10 50.32
CA HIS A 3 -12.06 -39.14 51.53
C HIS A 3 -10.76 -38.29 51.45
N SER A 4 -10.34 -37.58 52.52
CA SER A 4 -11.04 -37.23 53.77
C SER A 4 -10.30 -36.18 54.61
N LEU A 5 -11.08 -35.30 55.28
CA LEU A 5 -11.01 -34.86 56.71
C LEU A 5 -9.66 -34.56 57.43
N PHE A 6 -9.56 -33.75 58.49
CA PHE A 6 -10.22 -32.50 58.97
C PHE A 6 -9.64 -32.17 60.38
N ALA A 7 -9.32 -30.91 60.70
CA ALA A 7 -9.18 -30.37 62.08
C ALA A 7 -9.09 -28.82 62.00
N THR A 8 -9.88 -27.93 62.64
CA THR A 8 -10.39 -27.74 64.03
C THR A 8 -9.31 -27.31 65.04
N SER A 9 -9.36 -26.16 65.75
CA SER A 9 -10.34 -25.04 65.90
C SER A 9 -9.57 -23.71 66.18
N TYR A 10 -10.08 -22.50 66.48
CA TYR A 10 -11.31 -21.93 67.10
C TYR A 10 -11.59 -20.51 66.52
N ALA A 11 -12.83 -19.98 66.48
CA ALA A 11 -13.57 -19.14 67.48
C ALA A 11 -12.87 -17.82 67.92
N LEU A 12 -13.55 -16.67 68.10
CA LEU A 12 -15.00 -16.39 68.27
C LEU A 12 -15.41 -14.92 67.87
N ALA A 13 -16.68 -14.72 67.44
CA ALA A 13 -17.48 -13.46 67.33
C ALA A 13 -16.95 -12.28 66.45
N ALA A 14 -17.69 -11.59 65.56
CA ALA A 14 -19.12 -11.21 65.39
C ALA A 14 -19.58 -10.02 66.30
N ILE A 15 -20.27 -8.98 65.81
CA ILE A 15 -21.68 -8.96 65.32
C ILE A 15 -22.04 -7.65 64.55
N LEU A 16 -22.95 -7.76 63.54
CA LEU A 16 -23.96 -6.82 62.91
C LEU A 16 -23.78 -5.27 62.91
N GLY A 17 -24.34 -4.46 61.98
CA GLY A 17 -25.25 -4.63 60.81
C GLY A 17 -25.01 -3.48 59.78
N GLY A 18 -25.71 -3.27 58.66
CA GLY A 18 -27.16 -3.32 58.36
C GLY A 18 -27.84 -1.97 58.72
N PHE A 19 -28.55 -1.19 57.88
CA PHE A 19 -29.22 -1.45 56.59
C PHE A 19 -29.46 -0.12 55.78
N VAL A 20 -29.31 -0.17 54.43
CA VAL A 20 -30.26 0.30 53.37
C VAL A 20 -30.58 1.78 53.00
N LEU A 21 -30.59 2.02 51.65
CA LEU A 21 -31.26 3.03 50.78
C LEU A 21 -31.51 4.50 51.23
N ALA A 22 -31.07 5.46 50.39
CA ALA A 22 -31.96 6.37 49.62
C ALA A 22 -31.21 7.37 48.71
N ALA A 23 -31.89 7.84 47.65
CA ALA A 23 -31.69 9.10 46.93
C ALA A 23 -33.11 9.76 46.83
N PRO A 24 -33.29 11.11 46.71
CA PRO A 24 -32.75 11.92 45.61
C PRO A 24 -32.48 13.43 45.93
N GLY A 25 -32.13 14.23 44.91
CA GLY A 25 -32.73 15.57 44.72
C GLY A 25 -31.88 16.85 44.90
N PHE A 26 -31.44 17.41 43.76
CA PHE A 26 -31.41 18.85 43.36
C PHE A 26 -30.89 20.02 44.26
N ALA A 27 -30.50 21.08 43.53
CA ALA A 27 -30.29 22.48 43.92
C ALA A 27 -28.96 22.89 44.62
N SER A 28 -28.42 24.11 44.46
CA SER A 28 -28.10 24.93 43.25
C SER A 28 -27.60 26.32 43.66
N SER A 29 -26.35 26.71 43.37
CA SER A 29 -25.91 28.12 43.38
C SER A 29 -24.51 28.35 42.76
N SER A 30 -24.46 29.19 41.71
CA SER A 30 -23.51 30.30 41.41
C SER A 30 -22.32 30.56 42.37
N SER A 31 -21.17 31.08 41.92
CA SER A 31 -20.71 31.62 40.62
C SER A 31 -19.16 31.75 40.63
N LEU A 32 -18.44 31.62 39.51
CA LEU A 32 -17.95 32.66 38.56
C LEU A 32 -17.25 31.88 37.40
N MET A 33 -17.31 32.24 36.11
CA MET A 33 -16.48 33.27 35.41
C MET A 33 -14.97 33.13 35.74
N ASP A 34 -14.04 32.94 34.80
CA ASP A 34 -13.91 33.53 33.45
C ASP A 34 -13.53 32.55 32.31
N THR A 35 -13.17 33.08 31.13
CA THR A 35 -13.10 32.41 29.82
C THR A 35 -11.69 32.33 29.18
N ASP A 36 -11.60 31.49 28.14
CA ASP A 36 -10.74 31.61 26.94
C ASP A 36 -9.23 31.29 26.96
N ALA A 37 -8.72 31.21 25.72
CA ALA A 37 -7.33 31.23 25.25
C ALA A 37 -6.52 29.91 25.31
N LEU A 38 -6.60 29.16 24.20
CA LEU A 38 -5.44 28.53 23.57
C LEU A 38 -4.31 29.55 23.39
N GLU A 39 -3.04 29.16 23.58
CA GLU A 39 -2.01 29.39 22.55
C GLU A 39 -0.72 28.57 22.74
N ASN A 40 0.17 28.71 21.75
CA ASN A 40 1.45 28.05 21.58
C ASN A 40 2.42 28.18 22.78
N ASP A 41 3.30 27.19 22.94
CA ASP A 41 4.73 27.50 23.21
C ASP A 41 5.61 26.70 22.24
N SER A 42 6.66 27.35 21.73
CA SER A 42 7.66 26.72 20.89
C SER A 42 9.03 27.35 21.11
N ARG A 43 9.99 26.50 21.50
CA ARG A 43 11.43 26.78 21.68
C ARG A 43 11.80 27.66 22.89
N SER A 44 12.51 27.03 23.83
CA SER A 44 13.88 27.49 24.10
C SER A 44 14.82 26.33 24.44
N HIS A 45 15.96 26.25 23.73
CA HIS A 45 17.13 25.52 24.22
C HIS A 45 17.96 26.50 25.04
N GLN A 46 18.33 26.13 26.27
CA GLN A 46 19.48 26.72 26.95
C GLN A 46 20.51 25.62 27.28
N SER A 47 21.77 25.97 27.10
CA SER A 47 22.92 25.07 27.24
C SER A 47 23.46 25.05 28.66
N VAL A 48 23.79 23.86 29.16
CA VAL A 48 24.63 23.68 30.35
C VAL A 48 25.80 22.79 29.95
N GLU A 49 27.01 23.36 29.90
CA GLU A 49 28.24 22.58 29.79
C GLU A 49 28.64 22.01 31.15
N GLY A 50 28.98 20.72 31.22
CA GLY A 50 29.32 20.08 32.49
C GLY A 50 29.62 18.59 32.40
N LEU A 51 30.89 18.27 32.08
CA LEU A 51 31.55 16.99 32.37
C LEU A 51 30.97 15.69 31.76
N GLY A 52 31.68 15.17 30.75
CA GLY A 52 32.28 13.83 30.93
C GLY A 52 31.45 12.59 30.59
N GLY A 53 30.65 12.58 29.52
CA GLY A 53 30.09 11.33 29.00
C GLY A 53 29.47 11.43 27.61
N GLN A 54 30.11 10.81 26.60
CA GLN A 54 29.52 10.69 25.26
C GLN A 54 28.37 9.68 25.24
N ARG A 55 27.19 10.11 25.68
CA ARG A 55 25.94 9.50 25.21
C ARG A 55 25.78 9.83 23.73
N LEU A 56 26.09 8.86 22.87
CA LEU A 56 25.63 8.86 21.48
C LEU A 56 24.10 8.71 21.47
N ALA A 57 23.41 9.84 21.66
CA ALA A 57 21.97 9.98 21.50
C ALA A 57 21.63 9.95 19.99
N LEU A 58 21.79 8.78 19.39
CA LEU A 58 21.42 8.52 18.01
C LEU A 58 19.90 8.54 17.90
N THR A 59 19.35 9.71 17.59
CA THR A 59 17.98 9.91 17.08
C THR A 59 17.86 9.39 15.63
N GLU A 60 18.41 8.20 15.38
CA GLU A 60 18.33 7.50 14.12
C GLU A 60 17.02 6.70 14.07
N THR A 61 16.03 7.24 13.36
CA THR A 61 14.85 6.48 12.92
C THR A 61 15.32 5.38 11.96
N ASP A 62 14.94 4.12 12.24
CA ASP A 62 15.16 3.00 11.32
C ASP A 62 14.66 3.37 9.91
N PRO A 63 15.49 3.26 8.85
CA PRO A 63 15.10 3.64 7.49
C PRO A 63 13.82 2.95 6.98
N ALA A 64 13.42 1.82 7.56
CA ALA A 64 12.14 1.15 7.26
C ALA A 64 10.89 1.92 7.76
N HIS A 65 11.05 2.96 8.58
CA HIS A 65 9.98 3.79 9.12
C HIS A 65 9.96 5.22 8.55
N VAL A 66 10.82 5.51 7.56
CA VAL A 66 10.92 6.82 6.91
C VAL A 66 10.05 6.83 5.66
N ALA A 67 9.16 7.81 5.54
CA ALA A 67 8.52 8.16 4.28
C ALA A 67 9.44 9.14 3.53
N GLU A 68 9.41 9.07 2.20
CA GLU A 68 10.12 10.02 1.35
C GLU A 68 9.52 11.44 1.53
N PRO A 69 10.35 12.50 1.59
CA PRO A 69 9.87 13.87 1.73
C PRO A 69 9.04 14.30 0.52
N PRO A 70 8.22 15.36 0.62
CA PRO A 70 7.46 15.91 -0.51
C PRO A 70 8.36 16.15 -1.72
N GLY A 71 7.89 15.73 -2.91
CA GLY A 71 8.57 16.03 -4.17
C GLY A 71 8.50 17.53 -4.50
N LEU A 72 7.40 18.18 -4.10
CA LEU A 72 7.08 19.55 -4.53
C LEU A 72 6.65 20.46 -3.36
N ASP A 73 7.63 20.84 -2.53
CA ASP A 73 7.47 21.76 -1.38
C ASP A 73 7.32 23.23 -1.81
N ILE A 74 6.15 23.59 -2.35
CA ILE A 74 5.82 24.97 -2.73
C ILE A 74 5.37 25.79 -1.53
N ARG A 75 6.02 26.94 -1.32
CA ARG A 75 5.74 27.88 -0.22
C ARG A 75 5.59 29.32 -0.75
N PRO A 76 4.76 30.17 -0.13
CA PRO A 76 4.68 31.59 -0.49
C PRO A 76 6.03 32.30 -0.38
N GLY A 77 6.36 33.14 -1.36
CA GLY A 77 7.57 33.97 -1.35
C GLY A 77 8.14 34.24 -2.74
N ASN A 78 8.97 35.29 -2.85
CA ASN A 78 9.55 35.76 -4.12
C ASN A 78 10.99 35.24 -4.37
N GLY A 79 11.25 33.98 -4.02
CA GLY A 79 12.49 33.31 -4.44
C GLY A 79 12.41 32.96 -5.94
N ALA A 80 13.53 32.92 -6.66
CA ALA A 80 13.51 32.52 -8.07
C ALA A 80 12.86 31.13 -8.26
N ILE A 81 12.01 30.98 -9.27
CA ILE A 81 11.60 29.66 -9.77
C ILE A 81 12.69 29.22 -10.77
N SER A 82 13.19 27.98 -10.62
CA SER A 82 14.13 27.40 -11.58
C SER A 82 13.36 26.66 -12.69
N PRO A 83 13.92 26.47 -13.89
CA PRO A 83 13.23 25.75 -14.97
C PRO A 83 12.78 24.33 -14.60
N PHE A 84 13.50 23.65 -13.70
CA PHE A 84 13.09 22.35 -13.16
C PHE A 84 11.88 22.46 -12.23
N LEU A 85 11.88 23.45 -11.33
CA LEU A 85 10.75 23.68 -10.42
C LEU A 85 9.51 24.16 -11.19
N GLU A 86 9.70 24.98 -12.22
CA GLU A 86 8.65 25.43 -13.14
C GLU A 86 7.97 24.25 -13.84
N LEU A 87 8.74 23.34 -14.44
CA LEU A 87 8.20 22.14 -15.10
C LEU A 87 7.43 21.26 -14.10
N ALA A 88 8.01 20.95 -12.94
CA ALA A 88 7.35 20.13 -11.93
C ALA A 88 6.07 20.77 -11.36
N MET A 89 6.02 22.11 -11.26
CA MET A 89 4.80 22.84 -10.87
C MET A 89 3.71 22.78 -11.95
N GLN A 90 4.07 22.89 -13.23
CA GLN A 90 3.12 22.76 -14.33
C GLN A 90 2.61 21.32 -14.47
N GLU A 91 3.50 20.34 -14.37
CA GLU A 91 3.19 18.90 -14.47
C GLU A 91 2.22 18.46 -13.36
N GLU A 92 2.52 18.75 -12.08
CA GLU A 92 1.63 18.38 -10.97
C GLU A 92 0.26 19.09 -11.06
N LEU A 93 0.19 20.33 -11.55
CA LEU A 93 -1.09 21.03 -11.69
C LEU A 93 -1.93 20.44 -12.84
N ASN A 94 -1.32 20.05 -13.97
CA ASN A 94 -2.02 19.33 -15.04
C ASN A 94 -2.48 17.94 -14.57
N ASN A 95 -1.63 17.18 -13.87
CA ASN A 95 -2.02 15.87 -13.33
C ASN A 95 -3.19 15.99 -12.35
N LEU A 96 -3.16 16.96 -11.42
CA LEU A 96 -4.27 17.18 -10.48
C LEU A 96 -5.56 17.65 -11.19
N MET A 97 -5.45 18.50 -12.21
CA MET A 97 -6.60 18.84 -13.06
C MET A 97 -7.17 17.57 -13.73
N GLY A 98 -6.30 16.67 -14.21
CA GLY A 98 -6.67 15.40 -14.82
C GLY A 98 -7.42 14.46 -13.86
N ARG A 99 -6.85 14.21 -12.66
CA ARG A 99 -7.48 13.43 -11.58
C ARG A 99 -8.86 13.98 -11.22
N PHE A 100 -8.97 15.31 -11.12
CA PHE A 100 -10.24 15.99 -10.82
C PHE A 100 -11.26 15.91 -11.96
N GLU A 101 -10.86 16.15 -13.22
CA GLU A 101 -11.73 16.05 -14.40
C GLU A 101 -12.16 14.59 -14.69
N GLY A 102 -11.37 13.61 -14.26
CA GLY A 102 -11.68 12.18 -14.25
C GLY A 102 -12.71 11.81 -13.18
N ALA A 103 -12.53 12.26 -11.94
CA ALA A 103 -13.49 12.02 -10.85
C ALA A 103 -14.87 12.68 -11.11
N LEU A 104 -14.90 13.88 -11.69
CA LEU A 104 -16.15 14.51 -12.16
C LEU A 104 -16.83 13.67 -13.26
N LEU A 105 -16.07 13.21 -14.26
CA LEU A 105 -16.62 12.34 -15.31
C LEU A 105 -17.24 11.07 -14.70
N HIS A 106 -16.51 10.40 -13.79
CA HIS A 106 -16.96 9.14 -13.18
C HIS A 106 -18.32 9.32 -12.47
N ASN A 107 -18.48 10.41 -11.71
CA ASN A 107 -19.75 10.80 -11.10
C ASN A 107 -20.84 10.99 -12.17
N TYR A 108 -20.63 11.85 -13.17
CA TYR A 108 -21.62 12.11 -14.23
C TYR A 108 -21.99 10.87 -15.07
N ALA A 109 -21.06 9.92 -15.19
CA ALA A 109 -21.21 8.67 -15.93
C ALA A 109 -21.88 7.55 -15.11
N SER A 110 -21.82 7.60 -13.78
CA SER A 110 -22.27 6.52 -12.88
C SER A 110 -23.67 5.96 -13.19
N ALA A 111 -24.61 6.85 -13.52
CA ALA A 111 -26.01 6.55 -13.83
C ALA A 111 -26.34 6.37 -15.33
N GLN A 112 -25.33 6.33 -16.21
CA GLN A 112 -25.53 6.01 -17.63
C GLN A 112 -25.72 4.49 -17.86
N PRO A 113 -26.36 4.07 -18.96
CA PRO A 113 -26.23 2.69 -19.44
C PRO A 113 -24.78 2.41 -19.87
N ALA A 114 -24.33 1.16 -19.69
CA ALA A 114 -23.05 0.71 -20.22
C ALA A 114 -23.06 0.60 -21.75
N GLU A 115 -24.20 0.26 -22.36
CA GLU A 115 -24.33 0.22 -23.82
C GLU A 115 -24.09 1.61 -24.44
N LEU A 116 -23.15 1.71 -25.39
CA LEU A 116 -22.90 2.92 -26.19
C LEU A 116 -23.99 3.05 -27.27
N ALA A 117 -25.13 3.63 -26.89
CA ALA A 117 -26.24 3.86 -27.81
C ALA A 117 -25.93 5.00 -28.80
N LEU A 118 -25.71 4.65 -30.07
CA LEU A 118 -25.71 5.59 -31.20
C LEU A 118 -27.14 6.08 -31.48
N GLY A 119 -27.64 6.99 -30.64
CA GLY A 119 -28.94 7.65 -30.84
C GLY A 119 -29.03 8.25 -32.24
N SER A 120 -30.18 8.10 -32.90
CA SER A 120 -30.31 8.16 -34.37
C SER A 120 -29.58 9.34 -35.02
N LEU A 121 -28.37 9.07 -35.54
CA LEU A 121 -27.58 9.99 -36.35
C LEU A 121 -28.34 10.27 -37.64
N LYS A 122 -29.11 11.36 -37.65
CA LYS A 122 -29.94 11.73 -38.81
C LYS A 122 -29.04 12.12 -39.97
N THR A 123 -29.08 11.28 -41.00
CA THR A 123 -28.44 11.49 -42.29
C THR A 123 -29.06 12.70 -43.01
N ASP A 124 -28.47 13.87 -42.82
CA ASP A 124 -28.66 15.04 -43.68
C ASP A 124 -27.27 15.59 -44.06
N GLU A 125 -26.96 15.60 -45.36
CA GLU A 125 -25.66 16.00 -45.89
C GLU A 125 -25.45 17.52 -45.81
N GLY A 126 -25.06 18.02 -44.63
CA GLY A 126 -24.58 19.39 -44.46
C GLY A 126 -24.94 20.02 -43.11
N SER A 127 -23.94 20.61 -42.45
CA SER A 127 -24.03 21.34 -41.17
C SER A 127 -24.50 20.54 -39.95
N LEU A 128 -23.56 19.80 -39.34
CA LEU A 128 -23.63 19.38 -37.93
C LEU A 128 -23.51 20.59 -36.98
N SER A 129 -24.54 21.44 -36.97
CA SER A 129 -24.70 22.54 -36.01
C SER A 129 -26.14 22.78 -35.57
N ALA A 130 -27.13 22.02 -36.08
CA ALA A 130 -28.55 22.37 -35.95
C ALA A 130 -29.54 21.18 -35.83
N SER A 131 -29.24 20.15 -35.04
CA SER A 131 -30.23 19.08 -34.75
C SER A 131 -30.28 18.53 -33.31
N LEU A 132 -29.42 18.99 -32.39
CA LEU A 132 -29.58 18.80 -30.94
C LEU A 132 -30.35 20.00 -30.33
N GLY A 133 -31.63 20.14 -30.70
CA GLY A 133 -32.51 21.21 -30.21
C GLY A 133 -33.56 20.70 -29.23
N GLY A 134 -33.49 21.11 -27.95
CA GLY A 134 -34.60 20.92 -27.01
C GLY A 134 -34.23 20.63 -25.55
N ALA A 135 -32.98 20.28 -25.26
CA ALA A 135 -32.40 20.24 -23.92
C ALA A 135 -31.03 20.92 -23.95
N GLY A 136 -30.53 21.37 -22.79
CA GLY A 136 -29.31 22.18 -22.72
C GLY A 136 -28.10 21.45 -23.30
N LEU A 137 -27.47 22.02 -24.33
CA LEU A 137 -26.11 21.66 -24.73
C LEU A 137 -25.19 22.03 -23.58
N ALA A 138 -24.87 21.04 -22.74
CA ALA A 138 -23.94 21.21 -21.64
C ALA A 138 -22.56 21.64 -22.16
N THR A 139 -21.87 22.45 -21.37
CA THR A 139 -20.45 22.77 -21.59
C THR A 139 -19.61 21.49 -21.58
N PRO A 140 -18.35 21.52 -22.06
CA PRO A 140 -17.37 20.49 -21.73
C PRO A 140 -17.22 20.34 -20.21
N LEU A 141 -16.40 19.38 -19.76
CA LEU A 141 -16.16 19.10 -18.34
C LEU A 141 -15.47 20.29 -17.62
N THR A 142 -16.25 21.31 -17.29
CA THR A 142 -15.81 22.56 -16.68
C THR A 142 -16.24 22.64 -15.22
N HIS A 143 -15.41 23.31 -14.44
CA HIS A 143 -15.67 23.64 -13.05
C HIS A 143 -14.85 24.90 -12.70
N PRO A 144 -15.32 25.81 -11.84
CA PRO A 144 -14.56 27.02 -11.51
C PRO A 144 -13.15 26.75 -10.96
N ALA A 145 -12.92 25.59 -10.33
CA ALA A 145 -11.58 25.16 -9.90
C ALA A 145 -10.66 24.76 -11.08
N LEU A 146 -11.20 24.08 -12.10
CA LEU A 146 -10.47 23.77 -13.35
C LEU A 146 -10.16 25.06 -14.12
N GLU A 147 -11.13 25.97 -14.25
CA GLU A 147 -10.95 27.27 -14.88
C GLU A 147 -9.87 28.11 -14.17
N THR A 148 -9.85 28.10 -12.83
CA THR A 148 -8.82 28.76 -12.02
C THR A 148 -7.42 28.15 -12.23
N ALA A 149 -7.33 26.83 -12.33
CA ALA A 149 -6.08 26.11 -12.58
C ALA A 149 -5.56 26.33 -14.01
N GLN A 150 -6.45 26.27 -15.01
CA GLN A 150 -6.16 26.57 -16.41
C GLN A 150 -5.64 28.00 -16.58
N GLN A 151 -6.33 29.01 -16.02
CA GLN A 151 -5.86 30.40 -16.05
C GLN A 151 -4.51 30.58 -15.34
N THR A 152 -4.23 29.78 -14.31
CA THR A 152 -2.93 29.79 -13.61
C THR A 152 -1.79 29.25 -14.48
N LEU A 153 -2.08 28.30 -15.38
CA LEU A 153 -1.13 27.79 -16.38
C LEU A 153 -0.98 28.76 -17.57
N GLU A 154 -2.06 29.41 -18.00
CA GLU A 154 -2.05 30.39 -19.11
C GLU A 154 -1.31 31.69 -18.75
N ASP A 155 -1.50 32.21 -17.54
CA ASP A 155 -0.78 33.40 -17.03
C ASP A 155 0.70 33.09 -16.73
N TRP A 156 1.08 31.82 -16.63
CA TRP A 156 2.39 31.38 -16.13
C TRP A 156 3.60 31.95 -16.90
N PRO A 157 3.65 31.93 -18.25
CA PRO A 157 4.82 32.40 -18.98
C PRO A 157 5.08 33.90 -18.80
N GLU A 158 4.02 34.70 -18.62
CA GLU A 158 4.14 36.13 -18.34
C GLU A 158 4.67 36.38 -16.93
N LEU A 159 4.15 35.68 -15.91
CA LEU A 159 4.61 35.80 -14.53
C LEU A 159 6.10 35.43 -14.39
N ILE A 160 6.57 34.38 -15.07
CA ILE A 160 7.98 33.98 -15.08
C ILE A 160 8.85 34.96 -15.85
N ALA A 161 8.40 35.45 -17.02
CA ALA A 161 9.13 36.45 -17.80
C ALA A 161 9.29 37.78 -17.05
N GLN A 162 8.26 38.22 -16.32
CA GLN A 162 8.29 39.41 -15.46
C GLN A 162 9.01 39.18 -14.12
N ARG A 163 9.30 37.91 -13.78
CA ARG A 163 9.90 37.47 -12.50
C ARG A 163 9.04 37.71 -11.27
N ASP A 164 7.71 37.73 -11.41
CA ASP A 164 6.80 37.74 -10.27
C ASP A 164 6.58 36.31 -9.73
N TYR A 165 7.66 35.77 -9.16
CA TYR A 165 7.66 34.44 -8.55
C TYR A 165 6.81 34.38 -7.27
N SER A 166 6.45 35.54 -6.71
CA SER A 166 5.47 35.69 -5.63
C SER A 166 4.07 35.29 -6.11
N SER A 167 3.55 35.98 -7.14
CA SER A 167 2.21 35.72 -7.68
C SER A 167 2.11 34.33 -8.32
N ALA A 168 3.16 33.86 -9.01
CA ALA A 168 3.19 32.52 -9.59
C ALA A 168 2.97 31.42 -8.52
N ARG A 169 3.70 31.48 -7.39
CA ARG A 169 3.51 30.51 -6.29
C ARG A 169 2.18 30.67 -5.56
N GLN A 170 1.71 31.91 -5.38
CA GLN A 170 0.41 32.15 -4.74
C GLN A 170 -0.73 31.54 -5.55
N ARG A 171 -0.82 31.89 -6.85
CA ARG A 171 -1.84 31.37 -7.78
C ARG A 171 -1.81 29.84 -7.86
N TRP A 172 -0.62 29.23 -7.93
CA TRP A 172 -0.49 27.76 -7.91
C TRP A 172 -1.03 27.12 -6.63
N LEU A 173 -0.70 27.69 -5.46
CA LEU A 173 -1.20 27.21 -4.16
C LEU A 173 -2.71 27.42 -4.00
N GLU A 174 -3.26 28.46 -4.60
CA GLU A 174 -4.69 28.75 -4.65
C GLU A 174 -5.43 27.78 -5.59
N ALA A 175 -4.90 27.55 -6.80
CA ALA A 175 -5.44 26.58 -7.76
C ALA A 175 -5.43 25.15 -7.21
N ARG A 176 -4.31 24.68 -6.62
CA ARG A 176 -4.23 23.36 -5.98
C ARG A 176 -5.26 23.21 -4.86
N ARG A 177 -5.43 24.25 -4.04
CA ARG A 177 -6.45 24.26 -2.97
C ARG A 177 -7.87 24.28 -3.53
N ALA A 178 -8.12 25.01 -4.62
CA ALA A 178 -9.43 25.04 -5.26
C ALA A 178 -9.83 23.67 -5.80
N LEU A 179 -8.91 22.94 -6.43
CA LEU A 179 -9.14 21.57 -6.92
C LEU A 179 -9.37 20.58 -5.76
N TRP A 180 -8.51 20.57 -4.74
CA TRP A 180 -8.71 19.71 -3.56
C TRP A 180 -10.00 20.03 -2.78
N ASN A 181 -10.37 21.31 -2.63
CA ASN A 181 -11.61 21.70 -1.95
C ASN A 181 -12.88 21.39 -2.76
N ALA A 182 -12.76 21.21 -4.08
CA ALA A 182 -13.88 20.93 -4.98
C ALA A 182 -14.07 19.43 -5.26
N PHE A 183 -13.12 18.58 -4.86
CA PHE A 183 -13.10 17.16 -5.21
C PHE A 183 -14.38 16.46 -4.74
N PRO A 184 -15.09 15.67 -5.59
CA PRO A 184 -16.40 15.09 -5.27
C PRO A 184 -16.30 13.91 -4.28
N VAL A 185 -15.83 14.18 -3.06
CA VAL A 185 -15.64 13.20 -1.97
C VAL A 185 -16.93 12.85 -1.22
N ASP A 186 -18.04 13.49 -1.57
CA ASP A 186 -19.41 13.22 -1.11
C ASP A 186 -20.15 12.23 -2.02
N GLN A 187 -19.45 11.61 -2.98
CA GLN A 187 -20.00 10.82 -4.08
C GLN A 187 -19.26 9.49 -4.23
N SER A 188 -19.93 8.49 -4.81
CA SER A 188 -19.31 7.20 -5.11
C SER A 188 -18.16 7.36 -6.10
N LEU A 189 -16.94 7.08 -5.66
CA LEU A 189 -15.71 7.06 -6.48
C LEU A 189 -14.95 5.74 -6.36
N ALA A 190 -15.38 4.84 -5.46
CA ALA A 190 -14.86 3.49 -5.37
C ALA A 190 -15.16 2.70 -6.66
N GLN A 191 -14.22 1.81 -6.96
CA GLN A 191 -14.34 0.84 -8.04
C GLN A 191 -14.01 -0.55 -7.45
N ALA A 192 -14.16 -1.61 -8.24
CA ALA A 192 -13.77 -2.96 -7.84
C ALA A 192 -12.23 -3.08 -7.70
N GLU A 193 -11.69 -2.73 -6.53
CA GLU A 193 -10.26 -2.77 -6.16
C GLU A 193 -9.99 -3.60 -4.91
N VAL A 194 -8.75 -4.08 -4.80
CA VAL A 194 -8.14 -4.42 -3.52
C VAL A 194 -8.06 -3.15 -2.68
N ARG A 195 -8.74 -3.13 -1.53
CA ARG A 195 -8.73 -2.03 -0.56
C ARG A 195 -8.17 -2.57 0.74
N ALA A 196 -6.85 -2.69 0.80
CA ALA A 196 -6.17 -3.39 1.88
C ALA A 196 -5.75 -2.47 3.03
N MET A 197 -5.69 -3.00 4.25
CA MET A 197 -5.17 -2.30 5.44
C MET A 197 -4.15 -3.17 6.18
N TRP A 198 -3.03 -2.58 6.60
CA TRP A 198 -2.17 -3.20 7.61
C TRP A 198 -2.75 -2.99 9.01
N LEU A 199 -3.13 -4.08 9.68
CA LEU A 199 -3.64 -4.07 11.06
C LEU A 199 -2.51 -4.53 11.99
N ASP A 200 -1.89 -3.54 12.64
CA ASP A 200 -0.64 -3.68 13.39
C ASP A 200 -0.83 -4.18 14.83
N ARG A 201 0.23 -4.77 15.40
CA ARG A 201 0.29 -5.25 16.79
C ARG A 201 0.04 -4.14 17.84
N GLY A 202 0.19 -2.86 17.50
CA GLY A 202 -0.25 -1.75 18.36
C GLY A 202 -1.78 -1.69 18.46
N THR A 203 -2.46 -1.72 17.32
CA THR A 203 -3.92 -1.83 17.23
C THR A 203 -4.45 -3.11 17.88
N ILE A 204 -3.88 -4.29 17.58
CA ILE A 204 -4.32 -5.58 18.17
C ILE A 204 -4.19 -5.56 19.71
N VAL A 205 -3.11 -4.98 20.25
CA VAL A 205 -2.90 -4.91 21.71
C VAL A 205 -3.84 -3.91 22.39
N ARG A 206 -4.28 -2.84 21.71
CA ARG A 206 -5.29 -1.91 22.25
C ARG A 206 -6.70 -2.50 22.22
N ALA A 207 -7.04 -3.26 21.18
CA ALA A 207 -8.27 -4.02 21.11
C ALA A 207 -8.42 -4.99 22.31
N GLY A 208 -7.32 -5.71 22.62
CA GLY A 208 -7.12 -6.44 23.88
C GLY A 208 -8.10 -7.59 24.18
N SER A 209 -9.08 -7.81 23.32
CA SER A 209 -10.21 -8.73 23.46
C SER A 209 -10.89 -8.91 22.09
N GLU A 210 -11.75 -9.92 21.95
CA GLU A 210 -12.54 -10.10 20.71
C GLU A 210 -13.46 -8.90 20.45
N ALA A 211 -14.19 -8.40 21.45
CA ALA A 211 -15.11 -7.27 21.27
C ALA A 211 -14.38 -5.96 20.90
N GLY A 212 -13.23 -5.68 21.53
CA GLY A 212 -12.41 -4.53 21.12
C GLY A 212 -11.71 -4.70 19.77
N LEU A 213 -11.69 -5.92 19.21
CA LEU A 213 -11.23 -6.19 17.84
C LEU A 213 -12.40 -6.14 16.84
N GLU A 214 -13.61 -6.47 17.29
CA GLU A 214 -14.86 -6.27 16.56
C GLU A 214 -15.08 -4.78 16.25
N ASP A 215 -14.93 -3.89 17.24
CA ASP A 215 -14.92 -2.42 17.06
C ASP A 215 -13.91 -1.95 15.98
N VAL A 216 -12.81 -2.68 15.79
CA VAL A 216 -11.79 -2.36 14.76
C VAL A 216 -12.21 -2.88 13.40
N PHE A 217 -12.75 -4.11 13.31
CA PHE A 217 -13.22 -4.69 12.05
C PHE A 217 -14.47 -3.97 11.52
N ASP A 218 -15.38 -3.50 12.38
CA ASP A 218 -16.50 -2.64 12.00
C ASP A 218 -16.01 -1.34 11.36
N ARG A 219 -15.08 -0.63 12.00
CA ARG A 219 -14.49 0.62 11.44
C ARG A 219 -13.71 0.41 10.13
N LEU A 220 -13.23 -0.79 9.87
CA LEU A 220 -12.59 -1.15 8.60
C LEU A 220 -13.64 -1.42 7.51
N ALA A 221 -14.72 -2.13 7.84
CA ALA A 221 -15.87 -2.31 6.95
C ALA A 221 -16.53 -0.97 6.58
N GLU A 222 -16.74 -0.07 7.56
CA GLU A 222 -17.21 1.31 7.36
C GLU A 222 -16.30 2.12 6.40
N ALA A 223 -15.00 1.82 6.36
CA ALA A 223 -14.03 2.44 5.47
C ALA A 223 -13.89 1.71 4.11
N GLY A 224 -14.75 0.71 3.84
CA GLY A 224 -14.73 -0.11 2.62
C GLY A 224 -13.54 -1.06 2.49
N ILE A 225 -12.74 -1.24 3.54
CA ILE A 225 -11.57 -2.13 3.53
C ILE A 225 -12.03 -3.57 3.36
N ASN A 226 -11.57 -4.24 2.31
CA ASN A 226 -11.96 -5.62 1.96
C ASN A 226 -10.83 -6.63 2.19
N THR A 227 -9.63 -6.19 2.55
CA THR A 227 -8.49 -7.06 2.85
C THR A 227 -7.71 -6.53 4.06
N VAL A 228 -7.35 -7.39 5.01
CA VAL A 228 -6.56 -7.01 6.18
C VAL A 228 -5.28 -7.85 6.26
N PHE A 229 -4.14 -7.16 6.20
CA PHE A 229 -2.83 -7.71 6.53
C PHE A 229 -2.68 -7.69 8.06
N PHE A 230 -3.14 -8.75 8.72
CA PHE A 230 -3.22 -8.85 10.18
C PHE A 230 -1.87 -9.28 10.78
N GLU A 231 -1.27 -8.51 11.69
CA GLU A 231 0.10 -8.76 12.19
C GLU A 231 0.21 -9.99 13.11
N ALA A 232 0.15 -11.18 12.50
CA ALA A 232 0.12 -12.48 13.14
C ALA A 232 1.47 -12.85 13.78
N ILE A 233 2.61 -12.39 13.22
CA ILE A 233 3.95 -12.61 13.79
C ILE A 233 4.78 -11.33 13.69
N ASN A 234 5.03 -10.68 14.84
CA ASN A 234 5.83 -9.45 14.99
C ASN A 234 7.08 -9.71 15.85
N ALA A 235 8.24 -9.20 15.45
CA ALA A 235 9.47 -9.22 16.25
C ALA A 235 9.87 -10.60 16.82
N GLY A 236 9.50 -11.70 16.13
CA GLY A 236 9.74 -13.08 16.56
C GLY A 236 8.75 -13.64 17.57
N TYR A 237 7.65 -12.93 17.87
CA TYR A 237 6.52 -13.41 18.66
C TYR A 237 5.29 -13.62 17.75
N PRO A 238 4.63 -14.79 17.77
CA PRO A 238 3.26 -14.89 17.27
C PRO A 238 2.32 -14.12 18.21
N ILE A 239 1.28 -13.51 17.64
CA ILE A 239 0.21 -12.85 18.38
C ILE A 239 -0.77 -13.89 18.98
N TYR A 240 -0.84 -15.08 18.36
CA TYR A 240 -1.66 -16.24 18.70
C TYR A 240 -0.92 -17.32 19.52
N PRO A 241 -1.61 -18.31 20.13
CA PRO A 241 -1.02 -19.40 20.89
C PRO A 241 -0.33 -20.48 20.01
N SER A 242 0.92 -20.23 19.62
CA SER A 242 1.76 -21.19 18.89
C SER A 242 2.28 -22.35 19.76
N ARG A 243 2.44 -23.54 19.17
CA ARG A 243 3.13 -24.71 19.76
C ARG A 243 4.60 -24.81 19.32
N ILE A 244 5.03 -23.97 18.38
CA ILE A 244 6.38 -23.98 17.78
C ILE A 244 7.23 -22.82 18.29
N ALA A 245 6.64 -21.64 18.45
CA ALA A 245 7.35 -20.46 18.93
C ALA A 245 7.71 -20.60 20.43
N PRO A 246 8.85 -20.04 20.89
CA PRO A 246 9.23 -20.13 22.30
C PRO A 246 8.25 -19.46 23.28
N GLN A 247 7.43 -18.51 22.81
CA GLN A 247 6.35 -17.88 23.58
C GLN A 247 5.46 -17.00 22.68
N GLN A 248 4.15 -16.98 22.94
CA GLN A 248 3.21 -15.95 22.45
C GLN A 248 3.63 -14.55 22.96
N ASN A 249 3.31 -13.52 22.18
CA ASN A 249 3.49 -12.12 22.54
C ASN A 249 2.93 -11.83 23.95
N PRO A 250 3.71 -11.28 24.90
CA PRO A 250 3.24 -11.09 26.26
C PRO A 250 2.01 -10.17 26.41
N LEU A 251 1.75 -9.31 25.41
CA LEU A 251 0.64 -8.35 25.43
C LEU A 251 -0.69 -8.92 24.90
N THR A 252 -0.69 -10.13 24.30
CA THR A 252 -1.91 -10.82 23.82
C THR A 252 -2.08 -12.22 24.42
N ARG A 253 -1.34 -12.53 25.49
CA ARG A 253 -1.55 -13.76 26.26
C ARG A 253 -2.99 -13.83 26.76
N HIS A 254 -3.46 -15.07 26.93
CA HIS A 254 -4.80 -15.43 27.42
C HIS A 254 -5.96 -15.31 26.40
N TRP A 255 -5.70 -14.90 25.15
CA TRP A 255 -6.66 -15.02 24.03
C TRP A 255 -5.95 -15.33 22.71
N ASP A 256 -6.74 -15.58 21.65
CA ASP A 256 -6.26 -15.74 20.28
C ASP A 256 -6.81 -14.62 19.37
N PRO A 257 -5.98 -13.62 19.04
CA PRO A 257 -6.40 -12.54 18.14
C PRO A 257 -6.54 -12.95 16.68
N LEU A 258 -5.90 -14.05 16.23
CA LEU A 258 -5.93 -14.48 14.83
C LEU A 258 -7.18 -15.33 14.54
N GLU A 259 -7.57 -16.21 15.45
CA GLU A 259 -8.86 -16.92 15.38
C GLU A 259 -10.02 -15.90 15.37
N ALA A 260 -9.97 -14.91 16.27
CA ALA A 260 -10.93 -13.81 16.31
C ALA A 260 -10.94 -12.98 15.01
N ALA A 261 -9.78 -12.59 14.48
CA ALA A 261 -9.68 -11.82 13.24
C ALA A 261 -10.29 -12.56 12.04
N VAL A 262 -9.95 -13.84 11.85
CA VAL A 262 -10.50 -14.67 10.74
C VAL A 262 -12.02 -14.77 10.84
N ARG A 263 -12.58 -14.94 12.05
CA ARG A 263 -14.03 -14.91 12.27
C ARG A 263 -14.63 -13.55 11.91
N LEU A 264 -14.12 -12.48 12.50
CA LEU A 264 -14.65 -11.11 12.35
C LEU A 264 -14.58 -10.60 10.90
N GLY A 265 -13.52 -10.96 10.17
CA GLY A 265 -13.38 -10.63 8.75
C GLY A 265 -14.40 -11.38 7.88
N LYS A 266 -14.56 -12.68 8.10
CA LYS A 266 -15.54 -13.53 7.39
C LYS A 266 -16.99 -13.09 7.62
N GLU A 267 -17.30 -12.58 8.80
CA GLU A 267 -18.60 -11.96 9.12
C GLU A 267 -18.88 -10.66 8.34
N ARG A 268 -17.85 -10.01 7.78
CA ARG A 268 -17.89 -8.67 7.17
C ARG A 268 -17.43 -8.64 5.71
N GLY A 269 -17.16 -9.79 5.10
CA GLY A 269 -16.63 -9.88 3.73
C GLY A 269 -15.18 -9.38 3.58
N ILE A 270 -14.40 -9.34 4.67
CA ILE A 270 -13.01 -8.88 4.72
C ILE A 270 -12.08 -10.08 4.75
N GLU A 271 -11.23 -10.24 3.72
CA GLU A 271 -10.18 -11.26 3.73
C GLU A 271 -9.12 -10.99 4.80
N VAL A 272 -8.71 -12.02 5.52
CA VAL A 272 -7.66 -11.95 6.54
C VAL A 272 -6.40 -12.65 6.04
N HIS A 273 -5.43 -11.82 5.64
CA HIS A 273 -4.10 -12.26 5.21
C HIS A 273 -3.15 -12.15 6.41
N ALA A 274 -2.54 -13.26 6.82
CA ALA A 274 -1.63 -13.26 7.96
C ALA A 274 -0.28 -12.60 7.61
N TRP A 275 -0.03 -11.41 8.16
CA TRP A 275 1.24 -10.69 8.04
C TRP A 275 2.29 -11.27 9.00
N VAL A 276 3.39 -11.75 8.40
CA VAL A 276 4.45 -12.50 9.08
C VAL A 276 5.81 -11.86 8.84
N TRP A 277 6.46 -11.41 9.91
CA TRP A 277 7.88 -11.03 9.90
C TRP A 277 8.74 -12.29 9.79
N LEU A 278 9.43 -12.47 8.65
CA LEU A 278 10.27 -13.63 8.38
C LEU A 278 11.67 -13.51 9.00
N PHE A 279 12.52 -12.60 8.51
CA PHE A 279 13.92 -12.54 8.94
C PHE A 279 14.24 -11.50 10.01
N ALA A 280 13.36 -10.53 10.29
CA ALA A 280 13.53 -9.64 11.44
C ALA A 280 13.01 -10.27 12.73
N ALA A 281 13.84 -10.30 13.78
CA ALA A 281 13.51 -10.89 15.07
C ALA A 281 13.99 -9.99 16.21
N GLY A 282 13.10 -9.67 17.16
CA GLY A 282 13.30 -8.62 18.15
C GLY A 282 13.04 -7.21 17.59
N ASN A 283 12.72 -6.26 18.49
CA ASN A 283 12.46 -4.86 18.16
C ASN A 283 12.64 -4.01 19.43
N ARG A 284 13.52 -2.99 19.43
CA ARG A 284 13.78 -2.17 20.63
C ARG A 284 12.53 -1.45 21.14
N ARG A 285 11.63 -1.01 20.24
CA ARG A 285 10.37 -0.35 20.60
C ARG A 285 9.42 -1.32 21.31
N HIS A 286 9.33 -2.55 20.81
CA HIS A 286 8.52 -3.59 21.46
C HIS A 286 9.14 -4.03 22.80
N ASN A 287 10.47 -4.12 22.91
CA ASN A 287 11.15 -4.36 24.19
C ASN A 287 10.76 -3.32 25.25
N ALA A 288 10.65 -2.03 24.89
CA ALA A 288 10.21 -0.98 25.80
C ALA A 288 8.76 -1.21 26.29
N LEU A 289 7.82 -1.56 25.41
CA LEU A 289 6.43 -1.92 25.78
C LEU A 289 6.37 -3.13 26.72
N LEU A 290 7.34 -4.05 26.62
CA LEU A 290 7.47 -5.24 27.47
C LEU A 290 8.31 -5.01 28.75
N ASN A 291 8.80 -3.79 29.00
CA ASN A 291 9.79 -3.47 30.05
C ASN A 291 11.06 -4.36 30.00
N LEU A 292 11.43 -4.83 28.82
CA LEU A 292 12.64 -5.63 28.57
C LEU A 292 13.85 -4.74 28.25
N PRO A 293 15.09 -5.22 28.51
CA PRO A 293 16.29 -4.51 28.12
C PRO A 293 16.31 -4.14 26.63
N ALA A 294 16.70 -2.91 26.30
CA ALA A 294 16.69 -2.41 24.92
C ALA A 294 17.55 -3.25 23.95
N ASN A 295 18.56 -3.98 24.46
CA ASN A 295 19.42 -4.88 23.70
C ASN A 295 18.94 -6.36 23.68
N TYR A 296 17.75 -6.66 24.21
CA TYR A 296 17.16 -8.00 24.11
C TYR A 296 16.84 -8.35 22.64
N PRO A 297 17.36 -9.46 22.08
CA PRO A 297 17.32 -9.72 20.64
C PRO A 297 16.03 -10.44 20.17
N GLY A 298 14.94 -10.33 20.92
CA GLY A 298 13.74 -11.15 20.71
C GLY A 298 13.89 -12.61 21.18
N PRO A 299 12.78 -13.36 21.24
CA PRO A 299 12.76 -14.71 21.83
C PRO A 299 13.59 -15.72 21.04
N LEU A 300 13.55 -15.64 19.70
CA LEU A 300 14.17 -16.62 18.81
C LEU A 300 15.71 -16.61 18.94
N ILE A 301 16.32 -15.43 18.80
CA ILE A 301 17.78 -15.26 18.96
C ILE A 301 18.19 -15.42 20.43
N ASN A 302 17.32 -15.11 21.39
CA ASN A 302 17.64 -15.35 22.80
C ASN A 302 17.77 -16.84 23.12
N ALA A 303 16.85 -17.67 22.62
CA ALA A 303 16.89 -19.13 22.76
C ALA A 303 18.03 -19.74 21.92
N ASN A 304 18.11 -19.38 20.63
CA ASN A 304 19.04 -19.95 19.67
C ASN A 304 20.02 -18.89 19.15
N ARG A 305 21.09 -18.64 19.90
CA ARG A 305 22.04 -17.55 19.60
C ARG A 305 22.72 -17.68 18.23
N GLY A 306 22.91 -18.90 17.73
CA GLY A 306 23.46 -19.19 16.39
C GLY A 306 22.49 -18.96 15.22
N TRP A 307 21.23 -18.58 15.48
CA TRP A 307 20.26 -18.20 14.44
C TRP A 307 20.42 -16.74 13.99
N ALA A 308 21.16 -15.92 14.73
CA ALA A 308 21.39 -14.52 14.39
C ALA A 308 22.27 -14.35 13.13
N ALA A 309 21.92 -13.35 12.33
CA ALA A 309 22.88 -12.69 11.45
C ALA A 309 23.63 -11.59 12.22
N TYR A 310 24.74 -11.13 11.64
CA TYR A 310 25.64 -10.12 12.24
C TYR A 310 26.16 -9.16 11.17
N ASP A 311 26.64 -7.98 11.61
CA ASP A 311 27.59 -7.19 10.82
C ASP A 311 29.03 -7.74 10.90
N ARG A 312 29.95 -7.15 10.13
CA ARG A 312 31.35 -7.59 10.11
C ARG A 312 32.07 -7.39 11.46
N GLN A 313 31.50 -6.60 12.37
CA GLN A 313 32.00 -6.36 13.73
C GLN A 313 31.33 -7.26 14.78
N GLY A 314 30.46 -8.20 14.38
CA GLY A 314 29.79 -9.14 15.28
C GLY A 314 28.58 -8.56 16.03
N ARG A 315 28.05 -7.40 15.62
CA ARG A 315 26.85 -6.81 16.23
C ARG A 315 25.59 -7.45 15.63
N ILE A 316 24.69 -7.91 16.51
CA ILE A 316 23.41 -8.53 16.15
C ILE A 316 22.42 -7.49 15.61
N VAL A 317 22.37 -6.30 16.24
CA VAL A 317 21.54 -5.17 15.78
C VAL A 317 22.40 -4.25 14.90
N PRO A 318 22.00 -3.90 13.66
CA PRO A 318 22.73 -2.96 12.83
C PRO A 318 22.77 -1.55 13.43
N VAL A 319 23.78 -0.76 13.03
CA VAL A 319 23.83 0.68 13.32
C VAL A 319 22.67 1.39 12.59
N GLY A 320 22.02 2.36 13.25
CA GLY A 320 20.86 3.08 12.71
C GLY A 320 19.56 2.30 12.60
N GLN A 321 19.46 1.07 13.14
CA GLN A 321 18.25 0.23 13.09
C GLN A 321 17.90 -0.34 14.46
N ASP A 322 16.61 -0.62 14.71
CA ASP A 322 16.10 -1.09 16.00
C ASP A 322 15.67 -2.58 16.02
N LYS A 323 16.01 -3.34 14.96
CA LYS A 323 15.69 -4.76 14.80
C LYS A 323 16.96 -5.58 14.56
N PRO A 324 17.25 -6.61 15.37
CA PRO A 324 18.14 -7.70 14.97
C PRO A 324 17.47 -8.59 13.90
N PHE A 325 18.27 -9.40 13.20
CA PHE A 325 17.80 -10.30 12.14
C PHE A 325 18.33 -11.72 12.31
N LEU A 326 17.57 -12.69 11.83
CA LEU A 326 17.97 -14.08 11.65
C LEU A 326 18.88 -14.23 10.43
N ASP A 327 19.64 -15.32 10.33
CA ASP A 327 20.43 -15.68 9.14
C ASP A 327 19.58 -16.50 8.14
N PRO A 328 19.20 -15.95 6.96
CA PRO A 328 18.41 -16.68 5.94
C PRO A 328 19.11 -17.93 5.38
N ALA A 329 20.44 -18.03 5.54
CA ALA A 329 21.23 -19.19 5.16
C ALA A 329 21.20 -20.32 6.20
N ASN A 330 20.70 -20.07 7.41
CA ASN A 330 20.68 -21.07 8.48
C ASN A 330 19.51 -22.06 8.27
N PRO A 331 19.78 -23.37 8.11
CA PRO A 331 18.73 -24.36 7.84
C PRO A 331 17.76 -24.53 9.02
N GLU A 332 18.17 -24.29 10.26
CA GLU A 332 17.29 -24.33 11.44
C GLU A 332 16.32 -23.14 11.44
N VAL A 333 16.79 -21.96 11.04
CA VAL A 333 15.96 -20.75 10.83
C VAL A 333 14.91 -21.02 9.75
N ARG A 334 15.33 -21.54 8.58
CA ARG A 334 14.39 -21.90 7.51
C ARG A 334 13.36 -22.93 7.99
N SER A 335 13.82 -24.01 8.63
CA SER A 335 12.95 -25.05 9.19
C SER A 335 11.99 -24.52 10.28
N TYR A 336 12.40 -23.54 11.08
CA TYR A 336 11.52 -22.87 12.03
C TYR A 336 10.44 -22.04 11.30
N LEU A 337 10.84 -21.16 10.37
CA LEU A 337 9.92 -20.29 9.66
C LEU A 337 8.91 -21.08 8.80
N MET A 338 9.35 -22.13 8.09
CA MET A 338 8.45 -23.01 7.36
C MET A 338 7.41 -23.66 8.27
N ARG A 339 7.82 -24.18 9.44
CA ARG A 339 6.88 -24.78 10.40
C ARG A 339 5.93 -23.75 11.03
N MET A 340 6.36 -22.51 11.27
CA MET A 340 5.47 -21.42 11.69
C MET A 340 4.42 -21.10 10.63
N LEU A 341 4.81 -21.04 9.35
CA LEU A 341 3.89 -20.85 8.23
C LEU A 341 2.91 -22.03 8.11
N GLN A 342 3.39 -23.27 8.26
CA GLN A 342 2.54 -24.48 8.28
C GLN A 342 1.55 -24.49 9.44
N GLU A 343 1.97 -24.17 10.67
CA GLU A 343 1.09 -24.13 11.84
C GLU A 343 -0.02 -23.09 11.65
N LEU A 344 0.33 -21.92 11.13
CA LEU A 344 -0.63 -20.86 10.84
C LEU A 344 -1.69 -21.34 9.84
N THR A 345 -1.28 -21.85 8.68
CA THR A 345 -2.22 -22.22 7.60
C THR A 345 -2.85 -23.61 7.75
N ASN A 346 -2.50 -24.38 8.79
CA ASN A 346 -3.25 -25.57 9.22
C ASN A 346 -4.29 -25.25 10.31
N ASN A 347 -4.03 -24.26 11.17
CA ASN A 347 -4.88 -23.98 12.34
C ASN A 347 -5.92 -22.88 12.09
N TYR A 348 -5.65 -21.93 11.19
CA TYR A 348 -6.53 -20.78 10.93
C TYR A 348 -6.97 -20.75 9.47
N ASP A 349 -8.25 -20.47 9.22
CA ASP A 349 -8.83 -20.37 7.88
C ASP A 349 -8.53 -19.00 7.23
N VAL A 350 -7.25 -18.63 7.17
CA VAL A 350 -6.77 -17.39 6.53
C VAL A 350 -6.86 -17.48 5.01
N ASP A 351 -7.27 -16.39 4.36
CA ASP A 351 -7.38 -16.28 2.90
C ASP A 351 -6.01 -16.12 2.24
N GLY A 352 -5.05 -15.58 3.00
CA GLY A 352 -3.68 -15.38 2.53
C GLY A 352 -2.60 -15.30 3.61
N VAL A 353 -1.36 -15.19 3.15
CA VAL A 353 -0.17 -14.92 3.96
C VAL A 353 0.62 -13.79 3.31
N GLN A 354 0.98 -12.79 4.09
CA GLN A 354 1.88 -11.72 3.66
C GLN A 354 3.27 -11.87 4.30
N PHE A 355 4.29 -12.00 3.45
CA PHE A 355 5.70 -12.01 3.85
C PHE A 355 6.22 -10.58 4.05
N ASP A 356 6.70 -10.27 5.26
CA ASP A 356 7.40 -9.02 5.57
C ASP A 356 8.76 -9.31 6.23
N TYR A 357 9.66 -8.33 6.20
CA TYR A 357 11.09 -8.48 6.52
C TYR A 357 11.72 -9.67 5.78
N VAL A 358 11.21 -9.94 4.57
CA VAL A 358 11.69 -10.91 3.58
C VAL A 358 12.93 -10.35 2.86
N ARG A 359 13.96 -10.01 3.65
CA ARG A 359 15.15 -9.25 3.25
C ARG A 359 16.19 -9.24 4.37
N TYR A 360 17.39 -8.76 4.05
CA TYR A 360 18.37 -8.33 5.05
C TYR A 360 18.04 -6.91 5.58
N PRO A 361 18.62 -6.47 6.71
CA PRO A 361 18.54 -5.09 7.16
C PRO A 361 19.16 -4.13 6.15
N PHE A 362 18.83 -2.83 6.29
CA PHE A 362 19.43 -1.77 5.50
C PHE A 362 20.94 -1.71 5.73
N GLN A 363 21.67 -1.72 4.63
CA GLN A 363 23.12 -1.62 4.59
C GLN A 363 23.57 -0.43 3.76
N ASP A 364 24.78 0.03 4.03
CA ASP A 364 25.50 1.01 3.24
C ASP A 364 26.91 0.48 2.99
N PRO A 365 27.10 -0.25 1.89
CA PRO A 365 28.41 -0.78 1.51
C PRO A 365 29.45 0.32 1.24
N GLY A 366 29.02 1.54 0.88
CA GLY A 366 29.93 2.68 0.70
C GLY A 366 30.59 3.13 2.00
N ALA A 367 29.82 3.15 3.09
CA ALA A 367 30.28 3.41 4.46
C ALA A 367 30.76 2.15 5.21
N ASP A 368 30.90 1.00 4.53
CA ASP A 368 31.21 -0.33 5.10
C ASP A 368 30.21 -0.86 6.15
N ARG A 369 29.01 -0.26 6.24
CA ARG A 369 27.90 -0.73 7.08
C ARG A 369 27.24 -1.94 6.42
N THR A 370 27.88 -3.09 6.49
CA THR A 370 27.48 -4.33 5.81
C THR A 370 27.05 -5.43 6.80
N TYR A 371 26.12 -6.28 6.40
CA TYR A 371 25.45 -7.24 7.29
C TYR A 371 25.22 -8.60 6.60
N GLY A 372 24.86 -9.62 7.39
CA GLY A 372 24.58 -10.98 6.91
C GLY A 372 25.72 -11.97 7.16
N TYR A 373 26.67 -11.65 8.03
CA TYR A 373 27.82 -12.50 8.37
C TYR A 373 27.48 -13.58 9.41
N GLY A 374 26.26 -14.15 9.31
CA GLY A 374 25.82 -15.29 10.12
C GLY A 374 26.70 -16.52 9.88
N THR A 375 26.80 -17.39 10.89
CA THR A 375 27.73 -18.53 10.83
C THR A 375 27.38 -19.49 9.69
N ALA A 376 26.10 -19.73 9.41
CA ALA A 376 25.67 -20.58 8.31
C ALA A 376 25.98 -19.92 6.95
N ALA A 377 25.68 -18.62 6.79
CA ALA A 377 25.99 -17.89 5.57
C ALA A 377 27.49 -17.86 5.25
N ARG A 378 28.34 -17.61 6.25
CA ARG A 378 29.82 -17.60 6.09
C ARG A 378 30.36 -18.96 5.69
N LEU A 379 29.90 -20.03 6.33
CA LEU A 379 30.33 -21.39 6.01
C LEU A 379 29.87 -21.78 4.59
N ARG A 380 28.58 -21.65 4.28
CA ARG A 380 28.04 -21.96 2.94
C ARG A 380 28.76 -21.21 1.81
N PHE A 381 28.95 -19.90 1.96
CA PHE A 381 29.66 -19.12 0.94
C PHE A 381 31.13 -19.53 0.79
N ARG A 382 31.82 -19.83 1.91
CA ARG A 382 33.20 -20.33 1.87
C ARG A 382 33.28 -21.70 1.21
N ASP A 383 32.34 -22.60 1.49
CA ASP A 383 32.34 -23.94 0.92
C ASP A 383 31.96 -23.92 -0.58
N MET A 384 31.19 -22.92 -1.04
CA MET A 384 30.92 -22.63 -2.46
C MET A 384 32.07 -21.94 -3.22
N THR A 385 32.96 -21.18 -2.55
CA THR A 385 33.91 -20.25 -3.22
C THR A 385 35.37 -20.38 -2.79
N GLY A 386 35.66 -21.13 -1.74
CA GLY A 386 36.96 -21.19 -1.07
C GLY A 386 37.27 -19.98 -0.17
N LEU A 387 36.35 -19.01 -0.02
CA LEU A 387 36.61 -17.72 0.65
C LEU A 387 35.57 -17.41 1.74
N ASP A 388 36.02 -17.05 2.94
CA ASP A 388 35.14 -16.50 3.98
C ASP A 388 34.71 -15.07 3.58
N PRO A 389 33.40 -14.74 3.51
CA PRO A 389 32.98 -13.43 3.04
C PRO A 389 33.41 -12.28 3.96
N ALA A 390 33.86 -12.57 5.20
CA ALA A 390 34.43 -11.57 6.09
C ALA A 390 35.76 -10.96 5.59
N VAL A 391 36.48 -11.61 4.65
CA VAL A 391 37.69 -11.01 4.02
C VAL A 391 37.37 -10.17 2.77
N LEU A 392 36.11 -10.13 2.34
CA LEU A 392 35.66 -9.31 1.22
C LEU A 392 35.33 -7.89 1.70
N SER A 393 35.55 -6.92 0.82
CA SER A 393 35.18 -5.52 1.05
C SER A 393 34.41 -4.96 -0.15
N PRO A 394 33.36 -4.15 0.06
CA PRO A 394 32.68 -3.42 -1.01
C PRO A 394 33.47 -2.21 -1.54
N ARG A 395 34.47 -1.72 -0.78
CA ARG A 395 35.15 -0.44 -1.07
C ARG A 395 36.40 -0.66 -1.91
N ASN A 396 36.58 0.14 -2.97
CA ASN A 396 37.83 0.17 -3.73
C ASN A 396 39.00 0.54 -2.79
N ASN A 397 40.11 -0.19 -2.90
CA ASN A 397 41.36 0.10 -2.20
C ASN A 397 42.38 0.65 -3.20
N ALA A 398 42.90 1.87 -2.95
CA ALA A 398 43.88 2.53 -3.81
C ALA A 398 45.24 1.82 -3.86
N SER A 399 45.56 0.97 -2.88
CA SER A 399 46.77 0.15 -2.86
C SER A 399 46.68 -1.13 -3.71
N LEU A 400 45.49 -1.47 -4.24
CA LEU A 400 45.31 -2.63 -5.11
C LEU A 400 45.37 -2.24 -6.59
N SER A 401 45.94 -3.12 -7.42
CA SER A 401 45.96 -2.93 -8.86
C SER A 401 44.56 -2.91 -9.47
N SER A 402 44.43 -2.35 -10.68
CA SER A 402 43.16 -2.32 -11.42
C SER A 402 42.58 -3.72 -11.70
N TYR A 403 43.41 -4.78 -11.70
CA TYR A 403 42.96 -6.16 -11.81
C TYR A 403 42.38 -6.67 -10.49
N GLU A 404 43.11 -6.48 -9.38
CA GLU A 404 42.68 -6.91 -8.04
C GLU A 404 41.40 -6.19 -7.60
N GLN A 405 41.27 -4.88 -7.88
CA GLN A 405 40.03 -4.14 -7.60
C GLN A 405 38.84 -4.69 -8.39
N ARG A 406 39.02 -5.11 -9.67
CA ARG A 406 37.95 -5.77 -10.43
C ARG A 406 37.59 -7.12 -9.81
N ARG A 407 38.58 -7.94 -9.45
CA ARG A 407 38.38 -9.24 -8.80
C ARG A 407 37.66 -9.09 -7.44
N GLN A 408 38.02 -8.07 -6.65
CA GLN A 408 37.37 -7.75 -5.38
C GLN A 408 35.90 -7.39 -5.59
N ARG A 409 35.56 -6.51 -6.56
CA ARG A 409 34.17 -6.15 -6.88
C ARG A 409 33.36 -7.36 -7.38
N GLN A 410 33.96 -8.24 -8.19
CA GLN A 410 33.31 -9.48 -8.64
C GLN A 410 33.03 -10.46 -7.49
N LEU A 411 33.96 -10.59 -6.53
CA LEU A 411 33.76 -11.43 -5.34
C LEU A 411 32.73 -10.81 -4.37
N TRP A 412 32.72 -9.48 -4.22
CA TRP A 412 31.68 -8.78 -3.47
C TRP A 412 30.29 -8.98 -4.11
N GLN A 413 30.18 -8.87 -5.44
CA GLN A 413 28.93 -9.12 -6.14
C GLN A 413 28.43 -10.55 -5.86
N ARG A 414 29.29 -11.57 -5.99
CA ARG A 414 28.93 -12.96 -5.63
C ARG A 414 28.40 -13.13 -4.20
N TRP A 415 28.87 -12.32 -3.25
CA TRP A 415 28.36 -12.31 -1.87
C TRP A 415 27.02 -11.57 -1.73
N THR A 416 26.74 -10.56 -2.56
CA THR A 416 25.38 -10.02 -2.73
C THR A 416 24.46 -11.06 -3.38
N ASP A 417 24.88 -11.68 -4.50
CA ASP A 417 24.11 -12.69 -5.24
C ASP A 417 23.74 -13.87 -4.35
N PHE A 418 24.69 -14.42 -3.58
CA PHE A 418 24.45 -15.50 -2.62
C PHE A 418 23.37 -15.13 -1.60
N ARG A 419 23.42 -13.90 -1.05
CA ARG A 419 22.47 -13.43 -0.03
C ARG A 419 21.08 -13.16 -0.63
N VAL A 420 21.00 -12.61 -1.84
CA VAL A 420 19.74 -12.54 -2.61
C VAL A 420 19.16 -13.93 -2.77
N GLU A 421 19.95 -14.91 -3.22
CA GLU A 421 19.49 -16.28 -3.42
C GLU A 421 19.01 -16.92 -2.11
N GLN A 422 19.60 -16.64 -0.95
CA GLN A 422 19.07 -17.16 0.32
C GLN A 422 17.66 -16.63 0.65
N VAL A 423 17.32 -15.41 0.21
CA VAL A 423 15.97 -14.83 0.37
C VAL A 423 15.04 -15.38 -0.72
N SER A 424 15.43 -15.30 -1.99
CA SER A 424 14.60 -15.72 -3.14
C SER A 424 14.25 -17.21 -3.11
N SER A 425 15.20 -18.08 -2.75
CA SER A 425 14.91 -19.51 -2.53
C SER A 425 13.93 -19.74 -1.38
N PHE A 426 13.97 -18.92 -0.31
CA PHE A 426 13.02 -19.07 0.79
C PHE A 426 11.60 -18.70 0.35
N VAL A 427 11.44 -17.63 -0.44
CA VAL A 427 10.13 -17.23 -0.98
C VAL A 427 9.55 -18.33 -1.88
N ALA A 428 10.36 -18.89 -2.80
CA ALA A 428 9.95 -19.99 -3.66
C ALA A 428 9.61 -21.28 -2.88
N GLU A 429 10.47 -21.70 -1.94
CA GLU A 429 10.22 -22.86 -1.07
C GLU A 429 8.94 -22.68 -0.24
N ALA A 430 8.73 -21.50 0.36
CA ALA A 430 7.56 -21.19 1.18
C ALA A 430 6.28 -21.14 0.33
N SER A 431 6.36 -20.57 -0.88
CA SER A 431 5.24 -20.50 -1.82
C SER A 431 4.81 -21.89 -2.28
N GLN A 432 5.76 -22.72 -2.72
CA GLN A 432 5.50 -24.10 -3.11
C GLN A 432 4.84 -24.90 -1.97
N MET A 433 5.39 -24.78 -0.75
CA MET A 433 4.87 -25.44 0.44
C MET A 433 3.45 -24.97 0.80
N LEU A 434 3.21 -23.65 0.84
CA LEU A 434 1.90 -23.10 1.18
C LEU A 434 0.82 -23.49 0.17
N ARG A 435 1.10 -23.41 -1.14
CA ARG A 435 0.16 -23.79 -2.19
C ARG A 435 -0.08 -25.31 -2.26
N GLN A 436 0.89 -26.14 -1.85
CA GLN A 436 0.69 -27.58 -1.66
C GLN A 436 -0.20 -27.92 -0.45
N GLN A 437 -0.17 -27.08 0.59
CA GLN A 437 -0.91 -27.30 1.84
C GLN A 437 -2.34 -26.75 1.79
N LYS A 438 -2.52 -25.50 1.31
CA LYS A 438 -3.82 -24.86 1.07
C LYS A 438 -3.84 -24.34 -0.38
N PRO A 439 -4.27 -25.17 -1.36
CA PRO A 439 -4.48 -24.71 -2.73
C PRO A 439 -5.38 -23.48 -2.78
N GLY A 440 -5.08 -22.54 -3.67
CA GLY A 440 -5.80 -21.26 -3.79
C GLY A 440 -5.40 -20.18 -2.77
N ILE A 441 -4.56 -20.48 -1.75
CA ILE A 441 -4.13 -19.46 -0.77
C ILE A 441 -3.40 -18.29 -1.43
N THR A 442 -3.75 -17.07 -1.02
CA THR A 442 -3.10 -15.85 -1.53
C THR A 442 -1.76 -15.61 -0.86
N ILE A 443 -0.70 -15.41 -1.65
CA ILE A 443 0.64 -15.15 -1.14
C ILE A 443 1.09 -13.77 -1.58
N SER A 444 1.35 -12.88 -0.62
CA SER A 444 1.78 -11.50 -0.89
C SER A 444 3.11 -11.18 -0.20
N ALA A 445 3.81 -10.14 -0.66
CA ALA A 445 5.04 -9.67 -0.04
C ALA A 445 5.08 -8.15 0.13
N ALA A 446 5.44 -7.68 1.33
CA ALA A 446 5.71 -6.28 1.62
C ALA A 446 7.15 -5.91 1.22
N VAL A 447 7.30 -5.03 0.22
CA VAL A 447 8.60 -4.76 -0.41
C VAL A 447 8.81 -3.27 -0.69
N PHE A 448 10.07 -2.82 -0.79
CA PHE A 448 10.32 -1.40 -1.09
C PHE A 448 10.14 -1.06 -2.58
N ALA A 449 9.52 0.09 -2.85
CA ALA A 449 9.44 0.71 -4.18
C ALA A 449 10.77 1.34 -4.67
N LYS A 450 11.90 1.06 -4.00
CA LYS A 450 13.22 1.62 -4.36
C LYS A 450 13.81 0.91 -5.58
N PRO A 451 14.68 1.56 -6.39
CA PRO A 451 15.27 0.96 -7.58
C PRO A 451 15.94 -0.40 -7.33
N THR A 452 15.82 -1.34 -8.29
CA THR A 452 16.28 -2.74 -8.17
C THR A 452 17.71 -2.84 -7.68
N HIS A 453 18.62 -2.06 -8.31
CA HIS A 453 20.03 -2.02 -7.92
C HIS A 453 20.25 -1.53 -6.47
N GLU A 454 19.46 -0.56 -5.99
CA GLU A 454 19.53 -0.13 -4.60
C GLU A 454 19.06 -1.25 -3.66
N ARG A 455 17.91 -1.87 -3.93
CA ARG A 455 17.40 -2.97 -3.11
C ARG A 455 18.35 -4.15 -3.06
N VAL A 456 18.81 -4.63 -4.21
CA VAL A 456 19.75 -5.75 -4.34
C VAL A 456 21.03 -5.47 -3.55
N GLN A 457 21.61 -4.27 -3.63
CA GLN A 457 22.87 -3.97 -2.94
C GLN A 457 22.72 -3.60 -1.45
N LYS A 458 21.59 -2.99 -1.03
CA LYS A 458 21.40 -2.51 0.35
C LYS A 458 20.57 -3.43 1.26
N ILE A 459 19.64 -4.22 0.73
CA ILE A 459 18.74 -5.10 1.52
C ILE A 459 18.59 -6.52 0.94
N GLN A 460 19.11 -6.79 -0.26
CA GLN A 460 19.02 -8.08 -0.95
C GLN A 460 17.55 -8.55 -1.17
N GLN A 461 16.67 -7.59 -1.51
CA GLN A 461 15.25 -7.82 -1.82
C GLN A 461 15.00 -7.72 -3.33
N ASP A 462 15.01 -8.85 -4.02
CA ASP A 462 14.91 -8.98 -5.49
C ASP A 462 13.50 -9.45 -5.91
N TRP A 463 12.50 -8.62 -5.63
CA TRP A 463 11.11 -9.03 -5.68
C TRP A 463 10.56 -9.20 -7.11
N GLU A 464 11.16 -8.53 -8.09
CA GLU A 464 10.84 -8.69 -9.50
C GLU A 464 11.03 -10.14 -9.97
N THR A 465 12.04 -10.82 -9.43
CA THR A 465 12.31 -12.24 -9.70
C THR A 465 11.20 -13.14 -9.12
N TRP A 466 10.65 -12.80 -7.94
CA TRP A 466 9.58 -13.57 -7.30
C TRP A 466 8.27 -13.43 -8.09
N ALA A 467 7.93 -12.21 -8.48
CA ALA A 467 6.79 -11.90 -9.34
C ALA A 467 6.89 -12.62 -10.70
N LYS A 468 8.04 -12.52 -11.37
CA LYS A 468 8.29 -13.18 -12.67
C LYS A 468 8.27 -14.72 -12.64
N ARG A 469 8.32 -15.32 -11.46
CA ARG A 469 8.18 -16.78 -11.26
C ARG A 469 6.77 -17.21 -10.84
N GLY A 470 5.92 -16.27 -10.42
CA GLY A 470 4.67 -16.57 -9.70
C GLY A 470 4.90 -17.09 -8.27
N ASP A 471 6.09 -16.84 -7.69
CA ASP A 471 6.42 -17.19 -6.30
C ASP A 471 5.50 -16.43 -5.32
N VAL A 472 4.96 -15.28 -5.72
CA VAL A 472 3.92 -14.53 -5.00
C VAL A 472 2.80 -14.14 -5.96
N ASP A 473 1.58 -13.99 -5.45
CA ASP A 473 0.42 -13.49 -6.21
C ASP A 473 0.38 -11.96 -6.24
N TRP A 474 0.79 -11.31 -5.15
CA TRP A 474 0.80 -9.86 -5.00
C TRP A 474 2.16 -9.32 -4.53
N ILE A 475 2.61 -8.23 -5.15
CA ILE A 475 3.68 -7.37 -4.68
C ILE A 475 3.06 -6.13 -4.04
N VAL A 476 3.22 -5.97 -2.72
CA VAL A 476 2.68 -4.82 -1.98
C VAL A 476 3.80 -3.82 -1.70
N LEU A 477 3.76 -2.68 -2.39
CA LEU A 477 4.85 -1.70 -2.37
C LEU A 477 4.78 -0.79 -1.15
N MET A 478 5.85 -0.69 -0.37
CA MET A 478 6.05 0.35 0.64
C MET A 478 6.46 1.67 -0.02
N SER A 479 5.55 2.24 -0.81
CA SER A 479 5.66 3.48 -1.60
C SER A 479 5.36 4.72 -0.75
N TYR A 480 5.93 4.80 0.45
CA TYR A 480 5.55 5.80 1.44
C TYR A 480 6.10 7.20 1.10
N ALA A 481 5.22 8.12 0.69
CA ALA A 481 5.53 9.49 0.31
C ALA A 481 4.56 10.50 0.95
N MET A 482 5.03 11.74 1.13
CA MET A 482 4.29 12.81 1.83
C MET A 482 3.43 13.70 0.91
N ASP A 483 3.54 13.57 -0.42
CA ASP A 483 2.68 14.21 -1.42
C ASP A 483 2.43 13.26 -2.61
N THR A 484 1.46 13.61 -3.46
CA THR A 484 1.04 12.79 -4.62
C THR A 484 2.13 12.70 -5.68
N ASN A 485 2.82 13.81 -5.94
CA ASN A 485 3.93 13.87 -6.89
C ASN A 485 5.06 12.85 -6.56
N ARG A 486 5.53 12.84 -5.31
CA ARG A 486 6.56 11.88 -4.88
C ARG A 486 6.04 10.45 -4.83
N PHE A 487 4.75 10.26 -4.59
CA PHE A 487 4.12 8.95 -4.64
C PHE A 487 4.16 8.37 -6.07
N GLU A 488 3.76 9.16 -7.07
CA GLU A 488 3.84 8.85 -8.51
C GLU A 488 5.29 8.51 -8.92
N GLU A 489 6.29 9.35 -8.58
CA GLU A 489 7.72 9.10 -8.84
C GLU A 489 8.20 7.72 -8.33
N LEU A 490 7.71 7.28 -7.17
CA LEU A 490 8.12 6.00 -6.56
C LEU A 490 7.48 4.78 -7.20
N ILE A 491 6.27 4.91 -7.77
CA ILE A 491 5.49 3.77 -8.27
C ILE A 491 5.53 3.60 -9.79
N HIS A 492 5.69 4.67 -10.57
CA HIS A 492 5.69 4.61 -12.04
C HIS A 492 6.66 3.58 -12.65
N PRO A 493 7.90 3.37 -12.16
CA PRO A 493 8.81 2.33 -12.68
C PRO A 493 8.33 0.89 -12.48
N TRP A 494 7.33 0.67 -11.62
CA TRP A 494 6.80 -0.64 -11.26
C TRP A 494 5.41 -0.87 -11.83
N VAL A 495 4.50 0.11 -11.74
CA VAL A 495 3.11 -0.06 -12.21
C VAL A 495 3.02 -0.06 -13.73
N LEU A 496 3.83 0.74 -14.43
CA LEU A 496 3.85 0.83 -15.90
C LEU A 496 4.62 -0.32 -16.57
N ASN A 497 4.86 -1.44 -15.88
CA ASN A 497 5.76 -2.50 -16.31
C ASN A 497 5.07 -3.87 -16.29
N ALA A 498 4.45 -4.24 -17.41
CA ALA A 498 3.74 -5.51 -17.59
C ALA A 498 4.62 -6.78 -17.51
N SER A 499 5.93 -6.68 -17.26
CA SER A 499 6.82 -7.85 -17.25
C SER A 499 6.68 -8.79 -16.03
N TYR A 500 5.71 -8.56 -15.14
CA TYR A 500 5.48 -9.39 -13.94
C TYR A 500 4.49 -10.55 -14.14
N GLY A 501 3.91 -10.68 -15.33
CA GLY A 501 2.94 -11.73 -15.63
C GLY A 501 1.70 -11.61 -14.75
N SER A 502 1.25 -12.72 -14.18
CA SER A 502 0.05 -12.82 -13.35
C SER A 502 0.20 -12.24 -11.92
N THR A 503 1.26 -11.48 -11.62
CA THR A 503 1.49 -10.94 -10.27
C THR A 503 0.99 -9.50 -10.18
N LEU A 504 0.00 -9.25 -9.33
CA LEU A 504 -0.55 -7.90 -9.16
C LEU A 504 0.40 -7.00 -8.36
N ILE A 505 0.54 -5.75 -8.79
CA ILE A 505 1.27 -4.70 -8.06
C ILE A 505 0.24 -3.87 -7.28
N ILE A 506 0.36 -3.83 -5.96
CA ILE A 506 -0.54 -3.13 -5.04
C ILE A 506 0.26 -2.03 -4.31
N PRO A 507 0.16 -0.75 -4.72
CA PRO A 507 0.85 0.34 -4.05
C PRO A 507 0.35 0.61 -2.62
N GLY A 508 1.29 0.86 -1.72
CA GLY A 508 1.05 1.13 -0.31
C GLY A 508 1.22 2.61 0.05
N ILE A 509 0.17 3.20 0.60
CA ILE A 509 0.09 4.58 1.09
C ILE A 509 0.30 4.57 2.62
N ARG A 510 1.04 5.53 3.17
CA ARG A 510 1.27 5.63 4.62
C ARG A 510 0.50 6.81 5.24
N LEU A 511 -0.52 6.50 6.01
CA LEU A 511 -1.39 7.49 6.67
C LEU A 511 -0.65 8.32 7.75
N LEU A 512 0.38 7.77 8.40
CA LEU A 512 1.12 8.46 9.47
C LEU A 512 1.72 9.80 9.00
N ASN A 513 1.16 10.91 9.52
CA ASN A 513 1.45 12.31 9.21
C ASN A 513 1.09 12.76 7.78
N LEU A 514 0.36 11.96 7.01
CA LEU A 514 -0.13 12.33 5.67
C LEU A 514 -1.50 13.03 5.81
N PRO A 515 -1.70 14.25 5.26
CA PRO A 515 -3.00 14.93 5.33
C PRO A 515 -4.10 14.14 4.61
N ASP A 516 -5.33 14.14 5.15
CA ASP A 516 -6.47 13.35 4.62
C ASP A 516 -6.65 13.50 3.10
N MET A 517 -6.66 14.74 2.58
CA MET A 517 -6.81 14.99 1.14
C MET A 517 -5.59 14.58 0.31
N ALA A 518 -4.40 14.50 0.88
CA ALA A 518 -3.21 13.99 0.18
C ALA A 518 -3.21 12.45 0.14
N ALA A 519 -3.72 11.79 1.18
CA ALA A 519 -3.99 10.36 1.15
C ALA A 519 -5.08 10.02 0.12
N PHE A 520 -6.14 10.83 0.05
CA PHE A 520 -7.20 10.67 -0.95
C PHE A 520 -6.71 10.94 -2.39
N ASP A 521 -5.94 11.99 -2.63
CA ASP A 521 -5.36 12.30 -3.95
C ASP A 521 -4.39 11.19 -4.42
N GLN A 522 -3.60 10.59 -3.52
CA GLN A 522 -2.82 9.37 -3.80
C GLN A 522 -3.71 8.16 -4.14
N ILE A 523 -4.88 7.98 -3.51
CA ILE A 523 -5.84 6.92 -3.89
C ILE A 523 -6.42 7.17 -5.29
N GLN A 524 -6.77 8.41 -5.63
CA GLN A 524 -7.29 8.73 -6.96
C GLN A 524 -6.23 8.53 -8.05
N THR A 525 -4.98 8.97 -7.83
CA THR A 525 -3.82 8.63 -8.69
C THR A 525 -3.76 7.13 -9.00
N LEU A 526 -4.05 6.24 -8.04
CA LEU A 526 -4.03 4.79 -8.26
C LEU A 526 -5.19 4.27 -9.11
N ARG A 527 -6.36 4.94 -9.09
CA ARG A 527 -7.49 4.60 -9.97
C ARG A 527 -7.24 5.02 -11.42
N ASP A 528 -6.35 5.99 -11.61
CA ASP A 528 -5.94 6.51 -12.92
C ASP A 528 -4.63 5.86 -13.45
N LEU A 529 -4.08 4.87 -12.72
CA LEU A 529 -2.88 4.07 -13.03
C LEU A 529 -3.22 2.58 -13.24
N PRO A 530 -2.33 1.78 -13.88
CA PRO A 530 -2.61 0.41 -14.27
C PRO A 530 -2.50 -0.61 -13.11
N VAL A 531 -3.16 -0.35 -11.98
CA VAL A 531 -3.13 -1.21 -10.78
C VAL A 531 -4.53 -1.71 -10.39
N SER A 532 -4.57 -2.86 -9.72
CA SER A 532 -5.80 -3.52 -9.27
C SER A 532 -6.29 -3.08 -7.88
N GLY A 533 -5.63 -2.09 -7.26
CA GLY A 533 -5.99 -1.57 -5.95
C GLY A 533 -4.80 -1.04 -5.14
N TYR A 534 -5.01 -0.85 -3.84
CA TYR A 534 -4.10 -0.17 -2.93
C TYR A 534 -4.07 -0.80 -1.52
N ALA A 535 -3.05 -0.43 -0.75
CA ALA A 535 -2.89 -0.82 0.65
C ALA A 535 -2.62 0.41 1.54
N LEU A 536 -3.23 0.47 2.73
CA LEU A 536 -3.06 1.57 3.69
C LEU A 536 -2.24 1.11 4.91
N PHE A 537 -1.17 1.85 5.23
CA PHE A 537 -0.33 1.63 6.41
C PHE A 537 -0.52 2.77 7.42
N ALA A 538 -1.12 2.58 8.58
CA ALA A 538 -1.73 1.35 9.13
C ALA A 538 -2.99 1.71 9.93
N ALA A 539 -3.70 0.70 10.44
CA ALA A 539 -4.94 0.88 11.21
C ALA A 539 -4.78 1.81 12.44
N ASP A 540 -3.58 1.87 13.03
CA ASP A 540 -3.18 2.84 14.07
C ASP A 540 -3.39 4.30 13.67
N ASN A 541 -3.44 4.59 12.36
CA ASN A 541 -3.53 5.92 11.79
C ASN A 541 -4.74 6.08 10.84
N LEU A 542 -5.73 5.18 10.94
CA LEU A 542 -7.06 5.38 10.38
C LEU A 542 -7.84 6.37 11.28
N GLU A 543 -7.52 7.65 11.15
CA GLU A 543 -8.17 8.74 11.88
C GLU A 543 -9.55 9.09 11.27
N ARG A 544 -10.38 9.84 12.03
CA ARG A 544 -11.77 10.12 11.64
C ARG A 544 -11.90 10.84 10.30
N GLY A 545 -10.96 11.72 9.94
CA GLY A 545 -10.96 12.48 8.68
C GLY A 545 -10.95 11.54 7.47
N ILE A 546 -9.83 10.86 7.27
CA ILE A 546 -9.68 9.84 6.23
C ILE A 546 -10.72 8.72 6.32
N GLN A 547 -11.14 8.26 7.51
CA GLN A 547 -12.22 7.27 7.63
C GLN A 547 -13.55 7.80 7.05
N THR A 548 -13.87 9.08 7.26
CA THR A 548 -15.08 9.71 6.71
C THR A 548 -15.00 9.85 5.18
N LEU A 549 -13.84 10.24 4.63
CA LEU A 549 -13.63 10.32 3.18
C LEU A 549 -13.72 8.94 2.51
N LEU A 550 -13.13 7.92 3.12
CA LEU A 550 -13.20 6.55 2.60
C LEU A 550 -14.63 6.04 2.58
N ASN A 551 -15.38 6.18 3.69
CA ASN A 551 -16.79 5.80 3.80
C ASN A 551 -17.65 6.50 2.73
N ALA A 552 -17.62 7.84 2.70
CA ALA A 552 -18.41 8.66 1.77
C ALA A 552 -18.14 8.33 0.28
N THR A 553 -16.92 7.90 -0.05
CA THR A 553 -16.55 7.55 -1.43
C THR A 553 -16.77 6.09 -1.81
N GLN A 554 -17.27 5.22 -0.91
CA GLN A 554 -17.69 3.86 -1.26
C GLN A 554 -19.01 3.81 -2.04
N GLY A 555 -19.88 4.81 -1.89
CA GLY A 555 -21.23 4.79 -2.46
C GLY A 555 -22.24 4.11 -1.52
N ASP A 556 -23.24 3.44 -2.11
CA ASP A 556 -24.30 2.76 -1.37
C ASP A 556 -23.82 1.38 -0.86
N ALA A 557 -24.07 1.07 0.41
CA ALA A 557 -23.63 -0.16 1.06
C ALA A 557 -24.33 -1.43 0.52
N GLU A 558 -25.45 -1.30 -0.22
CA GLU A 558 -26.07 -2.43 -0.92
C GLU A 558 -25.33 -2.80 -2.23
N VAL A 559 -24.42 -1.95 -2.74
CA VAL A 559 -23.63 -2.21 -3.96
C VAL A 559 -22.32 -2.91 -3.62
N SER A 560 -22.37 -4.24 -3.53
CA SER A 560 -21.18 -5.07 -3.34
C SER A 560 -20.41 -5.24 -4.67
N HIS A 561 -19.16 -4.76 -4.70
CA HIS A 561 -18.22 -4.96 -5.81
C HIS A 561 -17.51 -6.32 -5.75
N SER A 562 -17.28 -6.94 -6.90
CA SER A 562 -16.52 -8.19 -7.02
C SER A 562 -15.08 -8.02 -6.56
N LEU A 563 -14.60 -8.91 -5.68
CA LEU A 563 -13.26 -8.83 -5.10
C LEU A 563 -12.19 -9.32 -6.09
N PRO A 564 -11.20 -8.49 -6.50
CA PRO A 564 -10.25 -8.82 -7.56
C PRO A 564 -9.50 -10.15 -7.40
N GLN A 565 -9.23 -10.57 -6.17
CA GLN A 565 -8.51 -11.80 -5.89
C GLN A 565 -9.37 -13.08 -5.89
N GLN A 566 -10.68 -12.94 -5.74
CA GLN A 566 -11.66 -14.03 -5.74
C GLN A 566 -12.37 -14.15 -7.09
N GLN A 567 -12.62 -13.01 -7.73
CA GLN A 567 -13.49 -12.83 -8.89
C GLN A 567 -12.84 -11.96 -9.98
N PRO A 568 -11.59 -12.25 -10.42
CA PRO A 568 -10.85 -11.36 -11.32
C PRO A 568 -11.55 -11.10 -12.66
N PHE A 569 -12.33 -12.06 -13.17
CA PHE A 569 -13.10 -11.89 -14.41
C PHE A 569 -14.34 -11.01 -14.23
N ASP A 570 -15.10 -11.17 -13.13
CA ASP A 570 -16.20 -10.26 -12.78
C ASP A 570 -15.67 -8.83 -12.54
N THR A 571 -14.57 -8.70 -11.78
CA THR A 571 -13.88 -7.42 -11.57
C THR A 571 -13.43 -6.79 -12.88
N ALA A 572 -12.90 -7.58 -13.84
CA ALA A 572 -12.51 -7.09 -15.15
C ALA A 572 -13.72 -6.57 -15.95
N ALA A 573 -14.85 -7.28 -15.91
CA ALA A 573 -16.11 -6.86 -16.52
C ALA A 573 -16.67 -5.58 -15.86
N GLU A 574 -16.71 -5.49 -14.52
CA GLU A 574 -17.13 -4.28 -13.80
C GLU A 574 -16.25 -3.05 -14.14
N ARG A 575 -14.93 -3.23 -14.16
CA ARG A 575 -13.96 -2.18 -14.53
C ARG A 575 -14.17 -1.70 -15.96
N TYR A 576 -14.51 -2.61 -16.87
CA TYR A 576 -14.83 -2.28 -18.25
C TYR A 576 -16.18 -1.55 -18.37
N GLN A 577 -17.23 -2.02 -17.70
CA GLN A 577 -18.54 -1.35 -17.66
C GLN A 577 -18.49 0.06 -17.06
N ALA A 578 -17.50 0.36 -16.20
CA ALA A 578 -17.22 1.72 -15.76
C ALA A 578 -16.65 2.60 -16.90
N LEU A 579 -15.70 2.08 -17.70
CA LEU A 579 -15.21 2.77 -18.90
C LEU A 579 -16.32 2.96 -19.95
N GLN A 580 -17.12 1.92 -20.21
CA GLN A 580 -18.24 1.99 -21.14
C GLN A 580 -19.25 3.09 -20.76
N ARG A 581 -19.58 3.22 -19.46
CA ARG A 581 -20.45 4.31 -18.95
C ARG A 581 -19.83 5.70 -19.17
N GLU A 582 -18.53 5.85 -18.94
CA GLU A 582 -17.81 7.11 -19.21
C GLU A 582 -17.82 7.48 -20.69
N TRP A 583 -17.63 6.50 -21.57
CA TRP A 583 -17.71 6.68 -23.02
C TRP A 583 -19.15 6.95 -23.51
N SER A 584 -20.15 6.26 -22.97
CA SER A 584 -21.58 6.48 -23.21
C SER A 584 -22.03 7.90 -22.82
N TRP A 585 -21.55 8.41 -21.66
CA TRP A 585 -21.76 9.80 -21.26
C TRP A 585 -21.14 10.80 -22.25
N LEU A 586 -19.86 10.60 -22.62
CA LEU A 586 -19.15 11.50 -23.54
C LEU A 586 -19.73 11.45 -24.96
N LEU A 587 -20.22 10.28 -25.40
CA LEU A 587 -20.89 10.10 -26.70
C LEU A 587 -22.21 10.89 -26.72
N SER A 588 -23.06 10.69 -25.70
CA SER A 588 -24.38 11.31 -25.59
C SER A 588 -24.32 12.83 -25.41
N ASN A 589 -23.26 13.35 -24.80
CA ASN A 589 -23.00 14.78 -24.67
C ASN A 589 -22.16 15.35 -25.83
N GLY A 590 -21.87 14.58 -26.88
CA GLY A 590 -21.13 15.02 -28.07
C GLY A 590 -19.70 15.47 -27.78
N GLN A 591 -19.08 14.92 -26.73
CA GLN A 591 -17.72 15.25 -26.27
C GLN A 591 -16.64 14.35 -26.90
N LEU A 592 -17.00 13.15 -27.37
CA LEU A 592 -16.10 12.32 -28.20
C LEU A 592 -15.96 12.92 -29.61
N LEU A 593 -14.76 12.81 -30.18
CA LEU A 593 -14.40 13.33 -31.49
C LEU A 593 -13.70 12.24 -32.32
N MET A 594 -14.43 11.75 -33.32
CA MET A 594 -13.99 10.76 -34.33
C MET A 594 -14.88 10.93 -35.59
N ASN A 595 -14.46 10.38 -36.74
CA ASN A 595 -15.33 10.29 -37.93
C ASN A 595 -16.54 9.38 -37.66
N GLU A 596 -17.73 9.73 -38.15
CA GLU A 596 -18.99 9.02 -37.86
C GLU A 596 -18.95 7.51 -38.14
N GLN A 597 -18.37 7.06 -39.26
CA GLN A 597 -18.30 5.62 -39.58
C GLN A 597 -17.37 4.87 -38.64
N ARG A 598 -16.26 5.50 -38.24
CA ARG A 598 -15.32 4.96 -37.26
C ARG A 598 -15.91 4.98 -35.84
N LEU A 599 -16.64 6.04 -35.48
CA LEU A 599 -17.33 6.16 -34.19
C LEU A 599 -18.42 5.09 -34.05
N ALA A 600 -19.13 4.80 -35.15
CA ALA A 600 -20.12 3.73 -35.18
C ALA A 600 -19.50 2.34 -35.02
N GLN A 601 -18.38 2.06 -35.71
CA GLN A 601 -17.63 0.82 -35.52
C GLN A 601 -17.07 0.72 -34.10
N TRP A 602 -16.44 1.78 -33.58
CA TRP A 602 -15.86 1.80 -32.25
C TRP A 602 -16.89 1.58 -31.13
N ALA A 603 -18.10 2.16 -31.25
CA ALA A 603 -19.19 1.87 -30.32
C ALA A 603 -19.65 0.40 -30.39
N SER A 604 -19.64 -0.22 -31.58
CA SER A 604 -19.89 -1.66 -31.74
C SER A 604 -18.79 -2.50 -31.08
N ASP A 605 -17.52 -2.21 -31.38
CA ASP A 605 -16.35 -2.90 -30.82
C ASP A 605 -16.32 -2.85 -29.29
N VAL A 606 -16.75 -1.72 -28.72
CA VAL A 606 -16.86 -1.48 -27.26
C VAL A 606 -18.03 -2.22 -26.63
N ASN A 607 -19.18 -2.30 -27.29
CA ASN A 607 -20.32 -3.07 -26.78
C ASN A 607 -20.03 -4.58 -26.83
N GLU A 608 -19.47 -5.07 -27.94
CA GLU A 608 -19.10 -6.48 -28.13
C GLU A 608 -18.06 -6.95 -27.09
N LEU A 609 -17.04 -6.14 -26.79
CA LEU A 609 -16.08 -6.45 -25.73
C LEU A 609 -16.73 -6.52 -24.33
N GLY A 610 -17.75 -5.70 -24.07
CA GLY A 610 -18.50 -5.76 -22.82
C GLY A 610 -19.29 -7.06 -22.66
N GLU A 611 -19.89 -7.54 -23.76
CA GLU A 611 -20.56 -8.85 -23.81
C GLU A 611 -19.53 -9.99 -23.64
N GLN A 612 -18.42 -9.97 -24.40
CA GLN A 612 -17.36 -10.98 -24.31
C GLN A 612 -16.73 -11.08 -22.91
N LEU A 613 -16.57 -9.95 -22.18
CA LEU A 613 -16.07 -9.93 -20.80
C LEU A 613 -17.07 -10.53 -19.81
N ALA A 614 -18.38 -10.30 -19.98
CA ALA A 614 -19.41 -10.95 -19.17
C ALA A 614 -19.46 -12.46 -19.45
N ASP A 615 -19.40 -12.85 -20.73
CA ASP A 615 -19.35 -14.25 -21.17
C ASP A 615 -18.12 -15.00 -20.61
N LEU A 616 -16.99 -14.31 -20.46
CA LEU A 616 -15.76 -14.83 -19.84
C LEU A 616 -15.87 -14.92 -18.30
N ALA A 617 -16.62 -14.03 -17.66
CA ALA A 617 -16.86 -14.07 -16.21
C ALA A 617 -17.79 -15.23 -15.82
N GLU A 618 -18.89 -15.45 -16.55
CA GLU A 618 -19.82 -16.56 -16.30
C GLU A 618 -19.18 -17.94 -16.55
N GLU A 619 -18.30 -18.07 -17.55
CA GLU A 619 -17.66 -19.33 -17.93
C GLU A 619 -16.19 -19.12 -18.39
N PRO A 620 -15.23 -19.04 -17.45
CA PRO A 620 -13.83 -18.85 -17.76
C PRO A 620 -13.22 -19.96 -18.63
N SER A 621 -12.60 -19.59 -19.75
CA SER A 621 -11.86 -20.53 -20.61
C SER A 621 -10.78 -19.85 -21.43
N HIS A 622 -9.70 -20.59 -21.74
CA HIS A 622 -8.58 -20.11 -22.56
C HIS A 622 -9.04 -19.48 -23.88
N ARG A 623 -10.06 -20.06 -24.55
CA ARG A 623 -10.62 -19.52 -25.82
C ARG A 623 -11.27 -18.15 -25.63
N LYS A 624 -12.20 -18.02 -24.67
CA LYS A 624 -12.89 -16.74 -24.39
C LYS A 624 -11.87 -15.66 -23.97
N LEU A 625 -10.82 -16.06 -23.25
CA LEU A 625 -9.73 -15.18 -22.83
C LEU A 625 -8.87 -14.70 -24.02
N GLU A 626 -8.51 -15.58 -24.97
CA GLU A 626 -7.80 -15.19 -26.20
C GLU A 626 -8.64 -14.23 -27.07
N GLU A 627 -9.96 -14.45 -27.15
CA GLU A 627 -10.90 -13.59 -27.87
C GLU A 627 -10.98 -12.18 -27.24
N VAL A 628 -11.25 -12.09 -25.93
CA VAL A 628 -11.27 -10.84 -25.15
C VAL A 628 -9.94 -10.08 -25.27
N ARG A 629 -8.79 -10.76 -25.18
CA ARG A 629 -7.46 -10.16 -25.33
C ARG A 629 -7.25 -9.54 -26.70
N SER A 630 -7.62 -10.24 -27.77
CA SER A 630 -7.51 -9.72 -29.14
C SER A 630 -8.35 -8.45 -29.35
N GLN A 631 -9.51 -8.37 -28.69
CA GLN A 631 -10.41 -7.22 -28.80
C GLN A 631 -9.97 -6.05 -27.90
N LEU A 632 -9.41 -6.30 -26.71
CA LEU A 632 -8.72 -5.29 -25.89
C LEU A 632 -7.55 -4.64 -26.65
N ASP A 633 -6.69 -5.45 -27.27
CA ASP A 633 -5.59 -4.98 -28.11
C ASP A 633 -6.09 -4.13 -29.29
N GLN A 634 -7.24 -4.46 -29.89
CA GLN A 634 -7.86 -3.65 -30.95
C GLN A 634 -8.34 -2.30 -30.40
N LEU A 635 -9.05 -2.29 -29.28
CA LEU A 635 -9.62 -1.10 -28.67
C LEU A 635 -8.54 -0.09 -28.23
N ASP A 636 -7.48 -0.55 -27.57
CA ASP A 636 -6.36 0.30 -27.14
C ASP A 636 -5.70 1.02 -28.32
N ARG A 637 -5.48 0.31 -29.44
CA ARG A 637 -4.94 0.91 -30.67
C ARG A 637 -5.83 2.00 -31.24
N VAL A 638 -7.16 1.86 -31.17
CA VAL A 638 -8.11 2.90 -31.64
C VAL A 638 -8.11 4.11 -30.70
N ILE A 639 -8.10 3.89 -29.37
CA ILE A 639 -7.98 4.97 -28.37
C ILE A 639 -6.68 5.76 -28.58
N THR A 640 -5.58 5.06 -28.88
CA THR A 640 -4.25 5.64 -29.09
C THR A 640 -4.14 6.45 -30.39
N ALA A 641 -4.80 6.04 -31.47
CA ALA A 641 -4.56 6.57 -32.82
C ALA A 641 -5.65 7.50 -33.36
N ASP A 642 -6.93 7.22 -33.07
CA ASP A 642 -8.07 7.79 -33.81
C ASP A 642 -9.13 8.47 -32.91
N LEU A 643 -9.02 8.37 -31.58
CA LEU A 643 -9.95 8.96 -30.62
C LEU A 643 -9.43 10.28 -30.04
N SER A 644 -10.33 11.24 -29.83
CA SER A 644 -10.05 12.47 -29.06
C SER A 644 -11.30 12.94 -28.30
N VAL A 645 -11.10 13.78 -27.28
CA VAL A 645 -12.17 14.24 -26.37
C VAL A 645 -12.12 15.76 -26.21
N LYS A 646 -13.29 16.40 -26.14
CA LYS A 646 -13.47 17.81 -25.78
C LYS A 646 -13.25 18.02 -24.28
N SER A 647 -11.99 17.95 -23.87
CA SER A 647 -11.52 17.93 -22.48
C SER A 647 -10.35 18.89 -22.33
N GLN A 648 -10.20 19.54 -21.17
CA GLN A 648 -9.00 20.36 -20.90
C GLN A 648 -7.78 19.43 -20.77
N GLN A 649 -7.94 18.29 -20.09
CA GLN A 649 -6.90 17.30 -19.86
C GLN A 649 -7.02 16.07 -20.78
N ASN A 650 -7.20 16.29 -22.09
CA ASN A 650 -7.39 15.21 -23.08
C ASN A 650 -6.25 14.17 -23.09
N GLN A 651 -4.97 14.58 -22.96
CA GLN A 651 -3.86 13.62 -22.94
C GLN A 651 -3.87 12.75 -21.68
N TYR A 652 -4.08 13.36 -20.50
CA TYR A 652 -4.21 12.64 -19.24
C TYR A 652 -5.35 11.62 -19.30
N ARG A 653 -6.52 12.04 -19.81
CA ARG A 653 -7.72 11.20 -19.98
C ARG A 653 -7.50 9.99 -20.89
N LEU A 654 -6.88 10.18 -22.06
CA LEU A 654 -6.57 9.07 -22.97
C LEU A 654 -5.59 8.08 -22.30
N GLN A 655 -4.58 8.59 -21.60
CA GLN A 655 -3.63 7.77 -20.85
C GLN A 655 -4.30 7.02 -19.69
N THR A 656 -5.21 7.65 -18.94
CA THR A 656 -6.02 7.01 -17.88
C THR A 656 -6.85 5.84 -18.43
N TRP A 657 -7.41 5.96 -19.64
CA TRP A 657 -8.13 4.84 -20.27
C TRP A 657 -7.20 3.71 -20.71
N GLN A 658 -6.05 4.01 -21.32
CA GLN A 658 -5.02 3.00 -21.63
C GLN A 658 -4.54 2.26 -20.36
N HIS A 659 -4.30 3.00 -19.28
CA HIS A 659 -3.97 2.44 -17.97
C HIS A 659 -5.09 1.51 -17.43
N ARG A 660 -6.36 1.90 -17.53
CA ARG A 660 -7.48 1.08 -17.04
C ARG A 660 -7.76 -0.15 -17.92
N LEU A 661 -7.50 -0.10 -19.22
CA LEU A 661 -7.45 -1.31 -20.07
C LEU A 661 -6.28 -2.22 -19.69
N THR A 662 -5.13 -1.66 -19.32
CA THR A 662 -3.99 -2.42 -18.80
C THR A 662 -4.31 -3.08 -17.44
N THR A 663 -5.06 -2.41 -16.55
CA THR A 663 -5.58 -3.02 -15.31
C THR A 663 -6.50 -4.21 -15.61
N ILE A 664 -7.32 -4.13 -16.66
CA ILE A 664 -8.17 -5.24 -17.09
C ILE A 664 -7.31 -6.44 -17.51
N GLU A 665 -6.29 -6.26 -18.36
CA GLU A 665 -5.40 -7.37 -18.71
C GLU A 665 -4.60 -7.91 -17.49
N HIS A 666 -4.18 -7.05 -16.56
CA HIS A 666 -3.56 -7.51 -15.30
C HIS A 666 -4.51 -8.42 -14.48
N LEU A 667 -5.81 -8.10 -14.44
CA LEU A 667 -6.84 -8.96 -13.82
C LEU A 667 -7.06 -10.25 -14.61
N LEU A 668 -7.12 -10.18 -15.94
CA LEU A 668 -7.29 -11.36 -16.80
C LEU A 668 -6.12 -12.36 -16.67
N ALA A 669 -4.88 -11.88 -16.70
CA ALA A 669 -3.68 -12.71 -16.50
C ALA A 669 -3.58 -13.33 -15.09
N TYR A 670 -4.09 -12.62 -14.07
CA TYR A 670 -4.24 -13.15 -12.72
C TYR A 670 -5.33 -14.21 -12.63
N GLY A 671 -6.46 -13.99 -13.29
CA GLY A 671 -7.59 -14.92 -13.39
C GLY A 671 -7.22 -16.21 -14.09
N GLU A 672 -6.60 -16.10 -15.26
CA GLU A 672 -6.00 -17.20 -16.03
C GLU A 672 -5.13 -18.09 -15.15
N LYS A 673 -4.23 -17.48 -14.36
CA LYS A 673 -3.28 -18.22 -13.52
C LYS A 673 -3.91 -19.00 -12.37
N ARG A 674 -5.07 -18.56 -11.87
CA ARG A 674 -5.71 -19.09 -10.65
C ARG A 674 -6.91 -19.98 -10.92
N PHE A 675 -7.72 -19.64 -11.91
CA PHE A 675 -9.08 -20.17 -12.07
C PHE A 675 -9.29 -20.93 -13.39
N ILE A 676 -8.37 -20.82 -14.35
CA ILE A 676 -8.37 -21.65 -15.57
C ILE A 676 -7.31 -22.76 -15.44
N PRO A 677 -7.67 -24.05 -15.60
CA PRO A 677 -6.76 -25.19 -15.40
C PRO A 677 -5.84 -25.50 -16.61
#